data_AF-A0A0B7NMS0-F1
#
_entry.id   AF-A0A0B7NMS0-F1
#
_cell.length_a   1.000
_cell.length_b   1.000
_cell.length_c   1.000
_cell.angle_alpha   90.00
_cell.angle_beta   90.00
_cell.angle_gamma   90.00
#
_symmetry.space_group_name_H-M   'P 1'
#
loop_
_entity.id
_entity.type
_entity.pdbx_description
1 polymer ?
#
loop_
_entity_poly.entity_id
_entity_poly.type
_entity_poly.pdbx_seq_one_letter_code
_entity_poly.pdbx_strand_id
1 'polypeptide(L)'
;MVCSHIENATLNPPSALTQVHKEECTQCFDNQDGPEGIDVCLTCFNGGCVNKDRHHALTHSQLTGHPLAVNIRRITVTNPNKRNNENAPPQKITKIAIVMENEEPTYEFVTTVRCYACSAEESKAATPKLNAIVDAVMNSLSSAKQSEVKAWEEVITPCEHTLCLTQEEPKQLQGQDLAHCADCELNQNLWLCLACGNLGCGRKQYDGSGGNNHAIEHFEKTGHGVNVKLGTITAEGTADIYCYSCDDARVDADLATHLANWGINVAQQQKTEKSMTELQLEQNMKFDFSMTTEDGKQLEPKFGAGYTGLKNLGNSCYMASVLQSVFHMEQFQLRYNQQLSDHALTCIADPATCWHCQLHKLADGLLSGRYSQPLTNDDGVQYQDGIAPGMFKALVGKNHQEFSTMRQQDAFEFFQFLCKTIQQKEHATKNDPTNVFDFVTEQRLQCGKCKKVRYQRDKTSCISVEVPARPKENTENEYEAVDFTECLDVFVRDETLDGYQCPNCNEKTIAQRSVKFSTFPEILVVNPRRFAFVNWVPQKLNIPINFPQGPVQLDKYMGTGQQPGEELLPEESAGSSSCSEPSFSQNDIDQLKAMGFSENRCKRALLNTGHNGADIAMNWMFEHMEDPDIDDPLPTDNIAAASITSKSGPTADQISTLQEMGFTAQQAKKALHETNNDTERALDWLFSHPDDNREMSEQAANDTTTPEVIGGKLKPAVFDEFVLML
;
A
#
# COMPACT_ATOMS: atom_id res chain seq x y z
N MET A 1 -20.83 -31.91 34.80
CA MET A 1 -20.61 -33.04 33.87
C MET A 1 -19.89 -32.47 32.68
N VAL A 2 -18.80 -33.10 32.26
CA VAL A 2 -18.03 -32.66 31.08
C VAL A 2 -18.90 -32.88 29.84
N CYS A 3 -18.93 -31.90 28.95
CA CYS A 3 -19.71 -31.91 27.74
C CYS A 3 -19.24 -33.03 26.81
N SER A 4 -20.16 -33.83 26.27
CA SER A 4 -19.85 -34.93 25.34
C SER A 4 -19.15 -34.46 24.06
N HIS A 5 -19.30 -33.19 23.69
CA HIS A 5 -18.57 -32.60 22.57
C HIS A 5 -17.09 -32.35 22.90
N ILE A 6 -16.75 -32.07 24.15
CA ILE A 6 -15.35 -31.91 24.60
C ILE A 6 -14.65 -33.28 24.63
N GLU A 7 -15.36 -34.32 25.09
CA GLU A 7 -14.79 -35.68 25.15
C GLU A 7 -14.56 -36.31 23.77
N ASN A 8 -15.42 -36.01 22.79
CA ASN A 8 -15.34 -36.57 21.44
C ASN A 8 -14.59 -35.67 20.43
N ALA A 9 -14.11 -34.49 20.82
CA ALA A 9 -13.46 -33.58 19.89
C ALA A 9 -12.03 -34.02 19.54
N THR A 10 -11.79 -34.25 18.25
CA THR A 10 -10.45 -34.33 17.65
C THR A 10 -9.98 -32.93 17.26
N LEU A 11 -9.23 -32.28 18.15
CA LEU A 11 -8.66 -30.95 17.94
C LEU A 11 -7.16 -31.05 17.69
N ASN A 12 -6.65 -30.26 16.74
CA ASN A 12 -5.23 -30.17 16.43
C ASN A 12 -4.65 -28.87 17.01
N PRO A 13 -3.42 -28.85 17.55
CA PRO A 13 -2.78 -27.62 17.96
C PRO A 13 -2.46 -26.72 16.75
N PRO A 14 -2.44 -25.38 16.92
CA PRO A 14 -2.08 -24.47 15.85
C PRO A 14 -0.63 -24.71 15.40
N SER A 15 -0.41 -24.68 14.08
CA SER A 15 0.95 -24.70 13.51
C SER A 15 1.54 -23.29 13.45
N ALA A 16 2.85 -23.17 13.20
CA ALA A 16 3.50 -21.86 13.05
C ALA A 16 2.92 -20.99 11.91
N LEU A 17 2.29 -21.62 10.91
CA LEU A 17 1.64 -20.94 9.78
C LEU A 17 0.16 -20.63 10.02
N THR A 18 -0.41 -21.11 11.13
CA THR A 18 -1.82 -20.93 11.43
C THR A 18 -2.07 -19.55 11.99
N GLN A 19 -3.00 -18.80 11.40
CA GLN A 19 -3.44 -17.51 11.91
C GLN A 19 -4.37 -17.71 13.10
N VAL A 20 -3.94 -17.24 14.27
CA VAL A 20 -4.70 -17.34 15.51
C VAL A 20 -5.23 -15.97 15.91
N HIS A 21 -6.55 -15.78 15.80
CA HIS A 21 -7.23 -14.52 16.10
C HIS A 21 -7.67 -14.48 17.56
N LYS A 22 -6.71 -14.27 18.48
CA LYS A 22 -6.95 -14.29 19.94
C LYS A 22 -7.04 -12.93 20.61
N GLU A 23 -6.73 -11.85 19.91
CA GLU A 23 -6.68 -10.50 20.49
C GLU A 23 -7.97 -9.72 20.26
N GLU A 24 -8.58 -9.87 19.08
CA GLU A 24 -9.73 -9.10 18.62
C GLU A 24 -10.65 -9.95 17.73
N CYS A 25 -11.95 -9.66 17.77
CA CYS A 25 -12.94 -10.31 16.94
C CYS A 25 -12.69 -10.03 15.45
N THR A 26 -12.91 -11.02 14.59
CA THR A 26 -12.69 -10.86 13.15
C THR A 26 -13.76 -9.98 12.47
N GLN A 27 -14.90 -9.72 13.13
CA GLN A 27 -16.06 -8.99 12.59
C GLN A 27 -16.41 -7.69 13.36
N CYS A 28 -15.84 -7.45 14.54
CA CYS A 28 -15.94 -6.17 15.28
C CYS A 28 -14.62 -5.87 16.01
N PHE A 29 -14.49 -4.70 16.63
CA PHE A 29 -13.31 -4.32 17.42
C PHE A 29 -13.44 -4.70 18.92
N ASP A 30 -14.35 -5.64 19.26
CA ASP A 30 -14.37 -6.21 20.61
C ASP A 30 -13.10 -7.05 20.81
N ASN A 31 -12.41 -6.83 21.93
CA ASN A 31 -11.11 -7.42 22.21
C ASN A 31 -11.09 -8.16 23.55
N GLN A 32 -9.97 -8.83 23.83
CA GLN A 32 -9.74 -9.59 25.07
C GLN A 32 -9.70 -8.72 26.35
N ASP A 33 -9.59 -7.39 26.24
CA ASP A 33 -9.58 -6.46 27.39
C ASP A 33 -11.01 -6.13 27.87
N GLY A 34 -12.01 -6.41 27.04
CA GLY A 34 -13.41 -6.22 27.37
C GLY A 34 -13.87 -7.11 28.53
N PRO A 35 -14.98 -6.75 29.21
CA PRO A 35 -15.51 -7.52 30.33
C PRO A 35 -15.95 -8.95 29.95
N GLU A 36 -16.40 -9.13 28.71
CA GLU A 36 -16.87 -10.42 28.17
C GLU A 36 -15.73 -11.27 27.56
N GLY A 37 -14.55 -10.69 27.35
CA GLY A 37 -13.45 -11.33 26.63
C GLY A 37 -13.77 -11.65 25.16
N ILE A 38 -12.95 -12.51 24.57
CA ILE A 38 -13.09 -12.98 23.19
C ILE A 38 -13.10 -14.49 23.11
N ASP A 39 -13.98 -15.06 22.28
CA ASP A 39 -14.05 -16.50 22.04
C ASP A 39 -13.25 -16.88 20.80
N VAL A 40 -12.23 -17.73 20.99
CA VAL A 40 -11.41 -18.28 19.90
C VAL A 40 -11.86 -19.71 19.61
N CYS A 41 -12.28 -19.98 18.38
CA CYS A 41 -12.66 -21.32 17.96
C CYS A 41 -11.46 -22.28 18.07
N LEU A 42 -11.64 -23.44 18.71
CA LEU A 42 -10.56 -24.41 18.87
C LEU A 42 -10.28 -25.25 17.61
N THR A 43 -11.11 -25.13 16.57
CA THR A 43 -10.98 -25.88 15.31
C THR A 43 -10.34 -25.05 14.20
N CYS A 44 -10.76 -23.79 14.04
CA CYS A 44 -10.25 -22.90 12.98
C CYS A 44 -9.54 -21.64 13.50
N PHE A 45 -9.45 -21.46 14.83
CA PHE A 45 -8.75 -20.33 15.46
C PHE A 45 -9.29 -18.93 15.10
N ASN A 46 -10.52 -18.85 14.61
CA ASN A 46 -11.26 -17.60 14.39
C ASN A 46 -11.72 -17.00 15.73
N GLY A 47 -11.59 -15.68 15.86
CA GLY A 47 -12.00 -14.90 17.04
C GLY A 47 -13.39 -14.29 16.87
N GLY A 48 -14.30 -14.57 17.79
CA GLY A 48 -15.68 -14.08 17.80
C GLY A 48 -16.02 -13.35 19.10
N CYS A 49 -16.84 -12.30 19.00
CA CYS A 49 -17.35 -11.61 20.19
C CYS A 49 -18.50 -12.38 20.85
N VAL A 50 -18.58 -12.24 22.17
CA VAL A 50 -19.52 -12.94 23.07
C VAL A 50 -20.75 -12.08 23.39
N ASN A 51 -20.76 -10.82 22.94
CA ASN A 51 -21.76 -9.83 23.28
C ASN A 51 -23.18 -10.26 22.87
N LYS A 52 -24.17 -9.95 23.72
CA LYS A 52 -25.60 -10.23 23.59
C LYS A 52 -26.31 -9.51 22.43
N ASP A 53 -25.66 -8.60 21.73
CA ASP A 53 -26.26 -7.96 20.56
C ASP A 53 -25.74 -8.60 19.26
N ARG A 54 -24.42 -8.83 19.17
CA ARG A 54 -23.74 -9.26 17.92
C ARG A 54 -23.50 -10.76 17.82
N HIS A 55 -23.16 -11.39 18.94
CA HIS A 55 -22.91 -12.83 19.07
C HIS A 55 -22.09 -13.48 17.93
N HIS A 56 -21.03 -12.83 17.43
CA HIS A 56 -20.27 -13.34 16.29
C HIS A 56 -19.70 -14.75 16.54
N ALA A 57 -19.36 -15.09 17.79
CA ALA A 57 -18.93 -16.44 18.14
C ALA A 57 -20.04 -17.50 17.98
N LEU A 58 -21.29 -17.16 18.33
CA LEU A 58 -22.45 -18.02 18.13
C LEU A 58 -22.77 -18.18 16.64
N THR A 59 -22.78 -17.07 15.89
CA THR A 59 -23.00 -17.07 14.44
C THR A 59 -21.97 -17.94 13.73
N HIS A 60 -20.69 -17.81 14.11
CA HIS A 60 -19.63 -18.66 13.58
C HIS A 60 -19.87 -20.15 13.87
N SER A 61 -20.28 -20.49 15.09
CA SER A 61 -20.61 -21.86 15.48
C SER A 61 -21.75 -22.44 14.65
N GLN A 62 -22.79 -21.64 14.36
CA GLN A 62 -23.93 -22.04 13.54
C GLN A 62 -23.57 -22.25 12.06
N LEU A 63 -22.71 -21.39 11.50
CA LEU A 63 -22.33 -21.45 10.08
C LEU A 63 -21.33 -22.57 9.79
N THR A 64 -20.32 -22.74 10.65
CA THR A 64 -19.23 -23.70 10.44
C THR A 64 -19.51 -25.06 11.09
N GLY A 65 -20.48 -25.13 11.99
CA GLY A 65 -20.74 -26.31 12.81
C GLY A 65 -19.67 -26.56 13.88
N HIS A 66 -18.77 -25.61 14.15
CA HIS A 66 -17.76 -25.74 15.20
C HIS A 66 -18.36 -25.48 16.59
N PRO A 67 -18.42 -26.47 17.51
CA PRO A 67 -19.15 -26.31 18.75
C PRO A 67 -18.31 -25.80 19.93
N LEU A 68 -16.97 -25.76 19.81
CA LEU A 68 -16.05 -25.48 20.92
C LEU A 68 -15.23 -24.21 20.68
N ALA A 69 -15.18 -23.35 21.69
CA ALA A 69 -14.35 -22.15 21.72
C ALA A 69 -13.70 -21.95 23.10
N VAL A 70 -12.55 -21.29 23.13
CA VAL A 70 -11.92 -20.80 24.36
C VAL A 70 -12.14 -19.29 24.48
N ASN A 71 -12.80 -18.89 25.56
CA ASN A 71 -12.90 -17.50 25.97
C ASN A 71 -11.57 -17.05 26.59
N ILE A 72 -11.02 -15.96 26.10
CA ILE A 72 -9.77 -15.36 26.57
C ILE A 72 -10.08 -13.95 27.07
N ARG A 73 -9.74 -13.69 28.34
CA ARG A 73 -9.87 -12.37 28.96
C ARG A 73 -8.55 -11.95 29.58
N ARG A 74 -8.11 -10.74 29.25
CA ARG A 74 -6.90 -10.12 29.79
C ARG A 74 -7.27 -9.11 30.87
N ILE A 75 -6.67 -9.24 32.05
CA ILE A 75 -6.91 -8.37 33.20
C ILE A 75 -5.60 -7.69 33.57
N THR A 76 -5.61 -6.37 33.69
CA THR A 76 -4.47 -5.60 34.20
C THR A 76 -4.37 -5.77 35.72
N VAL A 77 -3.25 -6.29 36.20
CA VAL A 77 -2.97 -6.39 37.63
C VAL A 77 -2.13 -5.19 38.04
N THR A 78 -2.77 -4.16 38.62
CA THR A 78 -2.04 -3.09 39.31
C THR A 78 -1.49 -3.66 40.62
N ASN A 79 -0.17 -3.80 40.73
CA ASN A 79 0.50 -4.42 41.87
C ASN A 79 0.19 -3.67 43.19
N PRO A 80 -0.62 -4.22 44.13
CA PRO A 80 -1.06 -3.49 45.32
C PRO A 80 0.04 -3.26 46.37
N ASN A 81 1.19 -3.94 46.22
CA ASN A 81 2.22 -4.03 47.27
C ASN A 81 3.25 -2.90 47.30
N LYS A 82 3.19 -1.90 46.41
CA LYS A 82 4.11 -0.74 46.47
C LYS A 82 3.70 0.32 47.51
N ARG A 83 2.51 0.25 48.13
CA ARG A 83 2.03 1.27 49.09
C ARG A 83 2.23 0.97 50.59
N ASN A 84 2.65 -0.23 51.01
CA ASN A 84 2.71 -0.59 52.44
C ASN A 84 3.96 -1.40 52.83
N ASN A 85 5.17 -0.87 52.63
CA ASN A 85 6.36 -1.50 53.20
C ASN A 85 7.44 -0.49 53.61
N GLU A 86 7.14 0.35 54.61
CA GLU A 86 8.11 1.27 55.22
C GLU A 86 9.15 0.57 56.14
N ASN A 87 9.15 -0.76 56.27
CA ASN A 87 10.05 -1.47 57.20
C ASN A 87 10.63 -2.79 56.64
N ALA A 88 11.01 -2.84 55.36
CA ALA A 88 11.85 -3.92 54.84
C ALA A 88 13.32 -3.45 54.78
N PRO A 89 14.30 -4.19 55.34
CA PRO A 89 15.70 -3.79 55.30
C PRO A 89 16.21 -3.73 53.85
N PRO A 90 17.05 -2.74 53.50
CA PRO A 90 17.51 -2.56 52.13
C PRO A 90 18.27 -3.81 51.68
N GLN A 91 17.77 -4.48 50.64
CA GLN A 91 18.48 -5.57 50.01
C GLN A 91 19.81 -5.04 49.47
N LYS A 92 20.90 -5.72 49.83
CA LYS A 92 22.25 -5.37 49.40
C LYS A 92 22.31 -5.43 47.88
N ILE A 93 22.51 -4.27 47.28
CA ILE A 93 22.76 -4.08 45.86
C ILE A 93 24.09 -4.76 45.54
N THR A 94 24.05 -5.99 45.02
CA THR A 94 25.20 -6.55 44.31
C THR A 94 25.26 -5.86 42.96
N LYS A 95 26.35 -5.12 42.72
CA LYS A 95 26.68 -4.49 41.44
C LYS A 95 26.51 -5.51 40.29
N ILE A 96 26.02 -4.98 39.17
CA ILE A 96 25.87 -5.55 37.82
C ILE A 96 24.42 -5.94 37.51
N ALA A 97 23.89 -5.31 36.46
CA ALA A 97 22.50 -5.29 35.96
C ALA A 97 21.61 -4.21 36.60
N ILE A 98 21.69 -2.99 36.06
CA ILE A 98 20.55 -2.07 36.04
C ILE A 98 19.56 -2.70 35.05
N VAL A 99 18.73 -3.63 35.52
CA VAL A 99 17.50 -3.97 34.82
C VAL A 99 16.65 -2.72 34.95
N MET A 100 16.48 -1.97 33.86
CA MET A 100 15.35 -1.04 33.78
C MET A 100 14.11 -1.90 33.96
N GLU A 101 13.51 -1.85 35.15
CA GLU A 101 12.14 -2.33 35.34
C GLU A 101 11.28 -1.44 34.46
N ASN A 102 11.02 -1.88 33.22
CA ASN A 102 9.93 -1.33 32.44
C ASN A 102 8.69 -1.43 33.32
N GLU A 103 8.04 -0.30 33.58
CA GLU A 103 6.73 -0.21 34.22
C GLU A 103 5.64 -0.76 33.29
N GLU A 104 5.87 -1.93 32.69
CA GLU A 104 4.88 -2.62 31.89
C GLU A 104 3.83 -3.20 32.85
N PRO A 105 2.53 -2.91 32.64
CA PRO A 105 1.47 -3.48 33.44
C PRO A 105 1.51 -5.01 33.33
N THR A 106 1.64 -5.69 34.47
CA THR A 106 1.56 -7.15 34.51
C THR A 106 0.13 -7.58 34.18
N TYR A 107 -0.03 -8.39 33.13
CA TYR A 107 -1.32 -8.89 32.69
C TYR A 107 -1.55 -10.33 33.20
N GLU A 108 -2.76 -10.58 33.70
CA GLU A 108 -3.25 -11.92 34.01
C GLU A 108 -4.27 -12.34 32.94
N PHE A 109 -4.15 -13.57 32.43
CA PHE A 109 -5.07 -14.14 31.43
C PHE A 109 -6.00 -15.15 32.08
N VAL A 110 -7.30 -14.88 32.03
CA VAL A 110 -8.34 -15.81 32.44
C VAL A 110 -8.85 -16.52 31.19
N THR A 111 -8.79 -17.86 31.18
CA THR A 111 -9.32 -18.67 30.08
C THR A 111 -10.43 -19.60 30.55
N THR A 112 -11.54 -19.61 29.82
CA THR A 112 -12.68 -20.52 30.06
C THR A 112 -13.11 -21.16 28.76
N VAL A 113 -13.61 -22.39 28.78
CA VAL A 113 -14.00 -23.11 27.55
C VAL A 113 -15.52 -23.12 27.44
N ARG A 114 -16.03 -22.70 26.28
CA ARG A 114 -17.45 -22.69 25.96
C ARG A 114 -17.79 -23.73 24.93
N CYS A 115 -18.90 -24.43 25.18
CA CYS A 115 -19.55 -25.27 24.19
C CYS A 115 -20.88 -24.64 23.77
N TYR A 116 -20.94 -24.15 22.53
CA TYR A 116 -22.13 -23.53 21.95
C TYR A 116 -23.26 -24.53 21.68
N ALA A 117 -22.94 -25.79 21.37
CA ALA A 117 -23.94 -26.84 21.16
C ALA A 117 -24.71 -27.21 22.44
N CYS A 118 -24.07 -27.11 23.61
CA CYS A 118 -24.69 -27.43 24.90
C CYS A 118 -25.03 -26.18 25.73
N SER A 119 -24.68 -24.98 25.26
CA SER A 119 -24.72 -23.74 26.05
C SER A 119 -24.06 -23.89 27.43
N ALA A 120 -23.01 -24.70 27.50
CA ALA A 120 -22.31 -25.05 28.72
C ALA A 120 -20.96 -24.34 28.79
N GLU A 121 -20.65 -23.76 29.95
CA GLU A 121 -19.35 -23.19 30.28
C GLU A 121 -18.58 -24.16 31.17
N GLU A 122 -17.32 -24.43 30.81
CA GLU A 122 -16.42 -25.27 31.59
C GLU A 122 -15.11 -24.55 31.90
N SER A 123 -14.55 -24.82 33.08
CA SER A 123 -13.28 -24.24 33.50
C SER A 123 -12.10 -24.91 32.79
N LYS A 124 -10.95 -24.22 32.75
CA LYS A 124 -9.64 -24.68 32.24
C LYS A 124 -9.13 -26.02 32.86
N ALA A 125 -9.87 -26.67 33.75
CA ALA A 125 -9.48 -27.92 34.41
C ALA A 125 -10.22 -29.15 33.88
N ALA A 126 -11.00 -29.05 32.79
CA ALA A 126 -11.90 -30.10 32.33
C ALA A 126 -11.17 -31.37 31.83
N THR A 127 -10.15 -31.24 30.96
CA THR A 127 -9.36 -32.39 30.46
C THR A 127 -7.91 -32.02 30.08
N PRO A 128 -6.93 -32.94 30.24
CA PRO A 128 -5.52 -32.65 29.94
C PRO A 128 -5.22 -32.40 28.45
N LYS A 129 -5.98 -33.01 27.53
CA LYS A 129 -5.84 -32.77 26.08
C LYS A 129 -6.28 -31.37 25.67
N LEU A 130 -7.39 -30.89 26.24
CA LEU A 130 -7.90 -29.55 25.99
C LEU A 130 -6.92 -28.47 26.50
N ASN A 131 -6.32 -28.70 27.66
CA ASN A 131 -5.34 -27.79 28.24
C ASN A 131 -4.10 -27.63 27.37
N ALA A 132 -3.58 -28.73 26.80
CA ALA A 132 -2.45 -28.66 25.88
C ALA A 132 -2.74 -27.79 24.65
N ILE A 133 -3.97 -27.82 24.13
CA ILE A 133 -4.37 -27.02 22.95
C ILE A 133 -4.60 -25.57 23.34
N VAL A 134 -5.27 -25.30 24.47
CA VAL A 134 -5.44 -23.94 24.99
C VAL A 134 -4.08 -23.30 25.26
N ASP A 135 -3.14 -24.03 25.87
CA ASP A 135 -1.79 -23.53 26.12
C ASP A 135 -1.02 -23.33 24.79
N ALA A 136 -1.24 -24.16 23.78
CA ALA A 136 -0.68 -23.94 22.44
C ALA A 136 -1.25 -22.68 21.76
N VAL A 137 -2.55 -22.40 21.89
CA VAL A 137 -3.20 -21.16 21.40
C VAL A 137 -2.68 -19.93 22.16
N MET A 138 -2.44 -20.04 23.46
CA MET A 138 -1.87 -18.94 24.26
C MET A 138 -0.40 -18.68 23.92
N ASN A 139 0.38 -19.71 23.62
CA ASN A 139 1.79 -19.59 23.26
C ASN A 139 2.04 -19.23 21.78
N SER A 140 1.08 -19.47 20.88
CA SER A 140 1.23 -19.08 19.47
C SER A 140 1.33 -17.57 19.31
N LEU A 141 2.02 -17.09 18.28
CA LEU A 141 1.94 -15.66 17.92
C LEU A 141 0.50 -15.37 17.45
N SER A 142 -0.06 -14.23 17.86
CA SER A 142 -1.36 -13.79 17.35
C SER A 142 -1.26 -13.39 15.88
N SER A 143 -2.36 -13.47 15.14
CA SER A 143 -2.36 -13.05 13.73
C SER A 143 -1.91 -11.60 13.56
N ALA A 144 -2.30 -10.69 14.46
CA ALA A 144 -1.87 -9.29 14.41
C ALA A 144 -0.34 -9.16 14.55
N LYS A 145 0.25 -9.82 15.56
CA LYS A 145 1.71 -9.83 15.75
C LYS A 145 2.47 -10.52 14.60
N GLN A 146 1.93 -11.61 14.04
CA GLN A 146 2.53 -12.27 12.88
C GLN A 146 2.53 -11.34 11.65
N SER A 147 1.42 -10.64 11.41
CA SER A 147 1.30 -9.66 10.33
C SER A 147 2.21 -8.45 10.54
N GLU A 148 2.33 -7.96 11.77
CA GLU A 148 3.27 -6.92 12.12
C GLU A 148 4.71 -7.37 11.83
N VAL A 149 5.18 -8.46 12.45
CA VAL A 149 6.54 -8.98 12.26
C VAL A 149 6.86 -9.15 10.77
N LYS A 150 5.96 -9.77 10.01
CA LYS A 150 6.14 -9.97 8.56
C LYS A 150 6.16 -8.67 7.74
N ALA A 151 5.38 -7.66 8.14
CA ALA A 151 5.34 -6.37 7.45
C ALA A 151 6.55 -5.46 7.79
N TRP A 152 7.24 -5.78 8.88
CA TRP A 152 8.47 -5.11 9.35
C TRP A 152 9.75 -5.85 8.97
N GLU A 153 9.66 -7.10 8.51
CA GLU A 153 10.74 -7.76 7.77
C GLU A 153 10.93 -7.00 6.45
N GLU A 154 11.61 -5.85 6.52
CA GLU A 154 12.21 -5.27 5.33
C GLU A 154 13.04 -6.38 4.69
N VAL A 155 12.83 -6.61 3.40
CA VAL A 155 13.66 -7.55 2.63
C VAL A 155 15.01 -6.86 2.45
N ILE A 156 15.80 -6.88 3.52
CA ILE A 156 17.16 -6.37 3.52
C ILE A 156 17.96 -7.32 2.65
N THR A 157 18.42 -6.83 1.51
CA THR A 157 19.17 -7.64 0.55
C THR A 157 20.67 -7.61 0.87
N PRO A 158 21.41 -8.69 0.56
CA PRO A 158 22.86 -8.63 0.57
C PRO A 158 23.35 -7.64 -0.49
N CYS A 159 24.47 -6.97 -0.24
CA CYS A 159 25.15 -6.15 -1.23
C CYS A 159 26.47 -6.79 -1.66
N GLU A 160 27.08 -6.26 -2.72
CA GLU A 160 28.40 -6.71 -3.17
C GLU A 160 29.44 -6.67 -2.04
N HIS A 161 29.35 -5.68 -1.13
CA HIS A 161 30.28 -5.55 -0.01
C HIS A 161 30.09 -6.59 1.09
N THR A 162 28.89 -7.16 1.28
CA THR A 162 28.69 -8.27 2.22
C THR A 162 29.08 -9.60 1.59
N LEU A 163 28.79 -9.79 0.30
CA LEU A 163 29.12 -11.01 -0.45
C LEU A 163 30.63 -11.18 -0.72
N CYS A 164 31.34 -10.08 -0.96
CA CYS A 164 32.77 -10.07 -1.28
C CYS A 164 33.62 -9.57 -0.10
N LEU A 165 33.12 -9.69 1.13
CA LEU A 165 33.80 -9.15 2.30
C LEU A 165 35.15 -9.87 2.54
N THR A 166 36.24 -9.12 2.52
CA THR A 166 37.55 -9.63 2.92
C THR A 166 37.89 -9.20 4.34
N GLN A 167 38.08 -10.17 5.23
CA GLN A 167 38.47 -9.92 6.61
C GLN A 167 39.99 -9.93 6.78
N GLU A 168 40.49 -9.12 7.71
CA GLU A 168 41.88 -9.19 8.18
C GLU A 168 42.16 -10.50 8.93
N GLU A 169 43.44 -10.74 9.22
CA GLU A 169 43.92 -11.88 10.01
C GLU A 169 43.07 -12.08 11.28
N PRO A 170 42.70 -13.33 11.61
CA PRO A 170 41.84 -13.64 12.76
C PRO A 170 42.40 -13.06 14.06
N LYS A 171 41.58 -12.31 14.80
CA LYS A 171 41.94 -11.76 16.12
C LYS A 171 40.88 -12.17 17.13
N GLN A 172 41.29 -12.74 18.26
CA GLN A 172 40.38 -13.03 19.36
C GLN A 172 40.13 -11.77 20.18
N LEU A 173 38.98 -11.13 19.98
CA LEU A 173 38.58 -9.98 20.79
C LEU A 173 38.31 -10.44 22.23
N GLN A 174 39.01 -9.88 23.22
CA GLN A 174 38.79 -10.24 24.61
C GLN A 174 37.44 -9.66 25.08
N GLY A 175 36.71 -10.38 25.93
CA GLY A 175 35.37 -9.96 26.38
C GLY A 175 35.28 -8.59 27.08
N GLN A 176 36.40 -7.98 27.46
CA GLN A 176 36.47 -6.60 27.98
C GLN A 176 36.56 -5.54 26.87
N ASP A 177 37.09 -5.88 25.68
CA ASP A 177 37.23 -4.96 24.55
C ASP A 177 35.89 -4.74 23.83
N LEU A 178 34.95 -5.68 23.96
CA LEU A 178 33.58 -5.58 23.44
C LEU A 178 32.68 -4.62 24.25
N ALA A 179 33.17 -4.08 25.36
CA ALA A 179 32.35 -3.33 26.31
C ALA A 179 32.34 -1.81 26.09
N HIS A 180 33.21 -1.26 25.24
CA HIS A 180 33.28 0.17 24.97
C HIS A 180 33.80 0.49 23.56
N CYS A 181 33.52 1.70 23.07
CA CYS A 181 34.06 2.18 21.81
C CYS A 181 35.59 2.37 21.90
N ALA A 182 36.30 2.11 20.81
CA ALA A 182 37.76 2.30 20.76
C ALA A 182 38.19 3.77 20.97
N ASP A 183 37.35 4.72 20.57
CA ASP A 183 37.64 6.15 20.60
C ASP A 183 36.87 6.94 21.68
N CYS A 184 35.94 6.29 22.42
CA CYS A 184 35.24 6.93 23.55
C CYS A 184 34.74 5.95 24.62
N GLU A 185 34.26 6.49 25.75
CA GLU A 185 33.78 5.71 26.90
C GLU A 185 32.34 5.17 26.75
N LEU A 186 31.72 5.29 25.56
CA LEU A 186 30.36 4.77 25.32
C LEU A 186 30.36 3.24 25.31
N ASN A 187 29.39 2.66 26.01
CA ASN A 187 29.21 1.21 26.17
C ASN A 187 27.88 0.68 25.60
N GLN A 188 27.16 1.52 24.84
CA GLN A 188 25.87 1.22 24.22
C GLN A 188 25.88 1.67 22.76
N ASN A 189 25.07 1.02 21.91
CA ASN A 189 25.00 1.31 20.47
C ASN A 189 26.37 1.21 19.76
N LEU A 190 27.03 0.07 19.98
CA LEU A 190 28.35 -0.25 19.44
C LEU A 190 28.24 -1.04 18.13
N TRP A 191 29.05 -0.63 17.15
CA TRP A 191 29.14 -1.19 15.81
C TRP A 191 30.51 -1.81 15.62
N LEU A 192 30.53 -3.11 15.35
CA LEU A 192 31.73 -3.89 15.06
C LEU A 192 31.97 -3.93 13.55
N CYS A 193 33.14 -3.46 13.11
CA CYS A 193 33.57 -3.58 11.73
C CYS A 193 33.88 -5.03 11.39
N LEU A 194 33.17 -5.61 10.41
CA LEU A 194 33.38 -7.01 10.03
C LEU A 194 34.70 -7.23 9.27
N ALA A 195 35.29 -6.18 8.70
CA ALA A 195 36.56 -6.29 7.97
C ALA A 195 37.80 -6.33 8.89
N CYS A 196 37.85 -5.49 9.94
CA CYS A 196 39.06 -5.36 10.79
C CYS A 196 38.84 -5.58 12.30
N GLY A 197 37.59 -5.74 12.74
CA GLY A 197 37.25 -5.95 14.14
C GLY A 197 37.26 -4.68 15.00
N ASN A 198 37.31 -3.48 14.40
CA ASN A 198 37.24 -2.22 15.15
C ASN A 198 35.83 -1.96 15.71
N LEU A 199 35.75 -1.34 16.90
CA LEU A 199 34.49 -1.02 17.60
C LEU A 199 34.23 0.48 17.65
N GLY A 200 33.25 0.94 16.87
CA GLY A 200 32.82 2.34 16.82
C GLY A 200 31.44 2.55 17.46
N CYS A 201 31.22 3.68 18.13
CA CYS A 201 29.87 4.08 18.55
C CYS A 201 29.04 4.59 17.36
N GLY A 202 27.72 4.47 17.45
CA GLY A 202 26.78 4.90 16.40
C GLY A 202 26.77 6.40 16.10
N ARG A 203 25.86 6.82 15.21
CA ARG A 203 25.75 8.21 14.75
C ARG A 203 25.20 9.15 15.84
N LYS A 204 25.61 10.41 15.81
CA LYS A 204 25.11 11.49 16.69
C LYS A 204 23.81 12.04 16.14
N GLN A 205 22.75 12.04 16.97
CA GLN A 205 21.45 12.61 16.61
C GLN A 205 21.38 14.10 17.03
N TYR A 206 20.50 14.86 16.38
CA TYR A 206 20.34 16.31 16.60
C TYR A 206 19.79 16.65 17.99
N ASP A 207 19.10 15.70 18.63
CA ASP A 207 18.55 15.79 19.99
C ASP A 207 19.58 15.52 21.09
N GLY A 208 20.83 15.22 20.73
CA GLY A 208 21.91 14.87 21.67
C GLY A 208 21.92 13.41 22.11
N SER A 209 20.99 12.58 21.61
CA SER A 209 20.99 11.13 21.78
C SER A 209 21.84 10.42 20.71
N GLY A 210 22.11 9.13 20.89
CA GLY A 210 22.93 8.33 19.96
C GLY A 210 24.40 8.23 20.35
N GLY A 211 25.28 8.03 19.36
CA GLY A 211 26.73 7.92 19.55
C GLY A 211 27.50 9.16 19.08
N ASN A 212 28.82 9.05 18.99
CA ASN A 212 29.74 10.13 18.61
C ASN A 212 30.31 10.00 17.18
N ASN A 213 29.62 9.31 16.26
CA ASN A 213 30.04 9.12 14.86
C ASN A 213 31.35 8.31 14.63
N HIS A 214 31.96 7.70 15.64
CA HIS A 214 33.23 6.98 15.44
C HIS A 214 33.15 5.79 14.46
N ALA A 215 31.99 5.15 14.31
CA ALA A 215 31.83 4.09 13.30
C ALA A 215 31.89 4.60 11.85
N ILE A 216 31.34 5.81 11.56
CA ILE A 216 31.41 6.41 10.23
C ILE A 216 32.79 7.05 9.98
N GLU A 217 33.39 7.67 11.00
CA GLU A 217 34.75 8.19 10.89
C GLU A 217 35.78 7.07 10.63
N HIS A 218 35.56 5.89 11.21
CA HIS A 218 36.36 4.70 10.91
C HIS A 218 36.23 4.28 9.44
N PHE A 219 35.01 4.26 8.91
CA PHE A 219 34.76 4.00 7.48
C PHE A 219 35.47 5.02 6.59
N GLU A 220 35.38 6.32 6.89
CA GLU A 220 36.04 7.39 6.11
C GLU A 220 37.56 7.26 6.09
N LYS A 221 38.17 6.77 7.18
CA LYS A 221 39.62 6.58 7.29
C LYS A 221 40.12 5.30 6.62
N THR A 222 39.35 4.23 6.68
CA THR A 222 39.81 2.87 6.31
C THR A 222 39.16 2.31 5.03
N GLY A 223 38.02 2.84 4.62
CA GLY A 223 37.18 2.28 3.56
C GLY A 223 36.38 1.05 3.97
N HIS A 224 36.39 0.65 5.25
CA HIS A 224 35.68 -0.54 5.72
C HIS A 224 34.17 -0.29 5.86
N GLY A 225 33.41 -0.68 4.83
CA GLY A 225 32.00 -0.34 4.72
C GLY A 225 31.05 -1.13 5.63
N VAL A 226 31.34 -2.41 5.93
CA VAL A 226 30.37 -3.32 6.55
C VAL A 226 30.57 -3.44 8.07
N ASN A 227 29.53 -3.10 8.84
CA ASN A 227 29.55 -3.14 10.29
C ASN A 227 28.31 -3.84 10.86
N VAL A 228 28.46 -4.57 11.95
CA VAL A 228 27.39 -5.27 12.67
C VAL A 228 27.14 -4.65 14.05
N LYS A 229 25.89 -4.51 14.47
CA LYS A 229 25.54 -3.98 15.79
C LYS A 229 25.56 -5.09 16.85
N LEU A 230 26.46 -4.99 17.83
CA LEU A 230 26.73 -6.07 18.80
C LEU A 230 25.51 -6.50 19.61
N GLY A 231 24.64 -5.57 20.01
CA GLY A 231 23.48 -5.87 20.84
C GLY A 231 22.33 -6.58 20.11
N THR A 232 22.42 -6.74 18.79
CA THR A 232 21.35 -7.28 17.94
C THR A 232 21.60 -8.70 17.43
N ILE A 233 22.74 -9.30 17.80
CA ILE A 233 23.12 -10.64 17.35
C ILE A 233 22.22 -11.69 18.02
N THR A 234 21.56 -12.51 17.20
CA THR A 234 20.70 -13.62 17.64
C THR A 234 21.43 -14.96 17.55
N ALA A 235 20.93 -15.95 18.29
CA ALA A 235 21.41 -17.33 18.23
C ALA A 235 21.21 -18.00 16.86
N GLU A 236 20.31 -17.46 16.03
CA GLU A 236 20.00 -17.95 14.68
C GLU A 236 20.98 -17.40 13.63
N GLY A 237 21.92 -16.54 14.01
CA GLY A 237 22.91 -15.95 13.11
C GLY A 237 22.38 -14.73 12.34
N THR A 238 21.35 -14.07 12.85
CA THR A 238 20.85 -12.79 12.33
C THR A 238 21.31 -11.63 13.22
N ALA A 239 21.64 -10.49 12.62
CA ALA A 239 22.01 -9.26 13.32
C ALA A 239 21.76 -8.04 12.42
N ASP A 240 21.70 -6.85 13.01
CA ASP A 240 21.63 -5.61 12.23
C ASP A 240 23.01 -5.30 11.63
N ILE A 241 23.08 -5.29 10.30
CA ILE A 241 24.30 -4.96 9.54
C ILE A 241 24.04 -3.69 8.74
N TYR A 242 25.00 -2.77 8.81
CA TYR A 242 24.99 -1.52 8.08
C TYR A 242 26.18 -1.46 7.13
N CYS A 243 25.92 -1.12 5.87
CA CYS A 243 26.96 -0.89 4.87
C CYS A 243 27.09 0.61 4.62
N TYR A 244 28.14 1.24 5.12
CA TYR A 244 28.42 2.66 4.89
C TYR A 244 28.72 2.98 3.42
N SER A 245 29.25 2.02 2.64
CA SER A 245 29.46 2.20 1.20
C SER A 245 28.16 2.30 0.41
N CYS A 246 27.10 1.60 0.85
CA CYS A 246 25.77 1.67 0.25
C CYS A 246 24.85 2.68 0.94
N ASP A 247 25.29 3.25 2.06
CA ASP A 247 24.51 4.01 3.04
C ASP A 247 23.14 3.36 3.37
N ASP A 248 23.14 2.04 3.57
CA ASP A 248 21.92 1.25 3.71
C ASP A 248 22.14 0.03 4.61
N ALA A 249 21.07 -0.47 5.24
CA ALA A 249 21.08 -1.73 5.97
C ALA A 249 21.21 -2.90 4.99
N ARG A 250 22.00 -3.93 5.34
CA ARG A 250 22.28 -5.08 4.46
C ARG A 250 22.21 -6.39 5.23
N VAL A 251 22.08 -7.51 4.52
CA VAL A 251 22.20 -8.85 5.11
C VAL A 251 23.51 -9.47 4.68
N ASP A 252 24.07 -10.27 5.58
CA ASP A 252 25.23 -11.08 5.33
C ASP A 252 24.86 -12.55 5.56
N ALA A 253 24.88 -13.33 4.48
CA ALA A 253 24.54 -14.75 4.53
C ALA A 253 25.59 -15.58 5.31
N ASP A 254 26.82 -15.06 5.40
CA ASP A 254 27.96 -15.72 6.02
C ASP A 254 28.36 -15.07 7.36
N LEU A 255 27.43 -14.34 7.99
CA LEU A 255 27.67 -13.61 9.23
C LEU A 255 28.28 -14.48 10.34
N ALA A 256 27.83 -15.73 10.48
CA ALA A 256 28.37 -16.66 11.46
C ALA A 256 29.87 -16.95 11.24
N THR A 257 30.30 -17.04 9.98
CA THR A 257 31.70 -17.22 9.59
C THR A 257 32.50 -15.96 9.89
N HIS A 258 31.95 -14.79 9.55
CA HIS A 258 32.61 -13.51 9.77
C HIS A 258 32.77 -13.17 11.26
N LEU A 259 31.78 -13.51 12.09
CA LEU A 259 31.85 -13.33 13.54
C LEU A 259 32.80 -14.34 14.21
N ALA A 260 32.88 -15.56 13.68
CA ALA A 260 33.82 -16.57 14.17
C ALA A 260 35.29 -16.13 13.99
N ASN A 261 35.61 -15.36 12.95
CA ASN A 261 36.95 -14.79 12.74
C ASN A 261 37.41 -13.87 13.89
N TRP A 262 36.45 -13.23 14.57
CA TRP A 262 36.70 -12.35 15.72
C TRP A 262 36.56 -13.08 17.08
N GLY A 263 36.28 -14.39 17.06
CA GLY A 263 36.05 -15.20 18.26
C GLY A 263 34.64 -15.09 18.84
N ILE A 264 33.67 -14.55 18.11
CA ILE A 264 32.27 -14.41 18.55
C ILE A 264 31.45 -15.61 18.09
N ASN A 265 30.99 -16.43 19.04
CA ASN A 265 30.10 -17.56 18.74
C ASN A 265 28.64 -17.13 18.82
N VAL A 266 27.94 -17.14 17.67
CA VAL A 266 26.53 -16.76 17.54
C VAL A 266 25.61 -17.56 18.45
N ALA A 267 25.86 -18.86 18.66
CA ALA A 267 24.99 -19.74 19.46
C ALA A 267 24.94 -19.38 20.96
N GLN A 268 25.88 -18.55 21.44
CA GLN A 268 25.93 -18.08 22.83
C GLN A 268 25.39 -16.65 22.99
N GLN A 269 25.02 -15.99 21.90
CA GLN A 269 24.52 -14.62 21.92
C GLN A 269 23.00 -14.60 22.10
N GLN A 270 22.54 -13.62 22.87
CA GLN A 270 21.14 -13.28 23.02
C GLN A 270 20.99 -11.79 22.72
N LYS A 271 19.94 -11.44 21.97
CA LYS A 271 19.62 -10.04 21.66
C LYS A 271 19.42 -9.26 22.96
N THR A 272 20.25 -8.24 23.19
CA THR A 272 20.27 -7.39 24.39
C THR A 272 19.85 -5.96 24.11
N GLU A 273 19.97 -5.51 22.86
CA GLU A 273 19.55 -4.19 22.40
C GLU A 273 18.47 -4.30 21.32
N LYS A 274 17.64 -3.26 21.22
CA LYS A 274 16.64 -3.15 20.17
C LYS A 274 17.31 -2.94 18.81
N SER A 275 16.76 -3.55 17.78
CA SER A 275 17.21 -3.31 16.40
C SER A 275 16.93 -1.87 15.99
N MET A 276 17.61 -1.39 14.95
CA MET A 276 17.35 -0.06 14.39
C MET A 276 15.88 0.09 13.95
N THR A 277 15.32 -0.97 13.38
CA THR A 277 13.90 -1.06 13.00
C THR A 277 12.96 -0.94 14.20
N GLU A 278 13.26 -1.61 15.31
CA GLU A 278 12.48 -1.53 16.56
C GLU A 278 12.57 -0.16 17.23
N LEU A 279 13.72 0.51 17.16
CA LEU A 279 13.88 1.86 17.71
C LEU A 279 13.09 2.90 16.92
N GLN A 280 13.14 2.84 15.59
CA GLN A 280 12.35 3.72 14.73
C GLN A 280 10.85 3.47 14.91
N LEU A 281 10.47 2.20 15.11
CA LEU A 281 9.13 1.77 15.48
C LEU A 281 8.64 2.41 16.78
N GLU A 282 9.42 2.33 17.84
CA GLU A 282 9.05 2.92 19.13
C GLU A 282 8.97 4.44 19.05
N GLN A 283 9.85 5.09 18.30
CA GLN A 283 9.76 6.52 18.05
C GLN A 283 8.47 6.86 17.29
N ASN A 284 8.12 6.11 16.25
CA ASN A 284 6.89 6.31 15.48
C ASN A 284 5.63 6.04 16.30
N MET A 285 5.64 5.02 17.18
CA MET A 285 4.53 4.69 18.08
C MET A 285 4.39 5.71 19.21
N LYS A 286 5.50 6.29 19.67
CA LYS A 286 5.50 7.39 20.66
C LYS A 286 5.28 8.76 20.05
N PHE A 287 5.30 8.88 18.72
CA PHE A 287 4.95 10.12 18.02
C PHE A 287 3.44 10.32 18.06
N ASP A 288 2.94 10.57 19.26
CA ASP A 288 1.57 10.96 19.50
C ASP A 288 1.46 12.46 19.19
N PHE A 289 0.54 12.82 18.30
CA PHE A 289 0.40 14.19 17.84
C PHE A 289 0.14 15.10 19.05
N SER A 290 1.02 16.09 19.27
CA SER A 290 0.82 17.07 20.32
C SER A 290 -0.57 17.69 20.18
N MET A 291 -1.46 17.46 21.15
CA MET A 291 -2.84 17.95 21.22
C MET A 291 -2.92 19.47 21.46
N THR A 292 -1.95 20.22 20.96
CA THR A 292 -1.78 21.65 21.12
C THR A 292 -1.86 22.31 19.76
N THR A 293 -2.82 23.22 19.60
CA THR A 293 -2.89 24.12 18.45
C THR A 293 -1.63 24.99 18.33
N GLU A 294 -1.40 25.59 17.15
CA GLU A 294 -0.31 26.58 16.95
C GLU A 294 -0.38 27.75 17.95
N ASP A 295 -1.57 28.03 18.50
CA ASP A 295 -1.83 29.03 19.55
C ASP A 295 -1.57 28.52 20.99
N GLY A 296 -1.09 27.27 21.16
CA GLY A 296 -0.83 26.66 22.47
C GLY A 296 -2.08 26.26 23.26
N LYS A 297 -3.28 26.31 22.67
CA LYS A 297 -4.52 25.85 23.31
C LYS A 297 -4.71 24.35 23.09
N GLN A 298 -5.11 23.64 24.14
CA GLN A 298 -5.56 22.25 24.07
C GLN A 298 -6.91 22.20 23.35
N LEU A 299 -7.03 21.28 22.38
CA LEU A 299 -8.29 21.03 21.67
C LEU A 299 -9.31 20.38 22.60
N GLU A 300 -10.60 20.69 22.43
CA GLU A 300 -11.67 20.03 23.17
C GLU A 300 -11.85 18.60 22.66
N PRO A 301 -11.72 17.56 23.51
CA PRO A 301 -11.95 16.19 23.09
C PRO A 301 -13.44 15.99 22.78
N LYS A 302 -13.73 15.36 21.63
CA LYS A 302 -15.08 14.96 21.21
C LYS A 302 -15.20 13.44 21.27
N PHE A 303 -16.38 12.98 21.67
CA PHE A 303 -16.71 11.58 21.88
C PHE A 303 -18.06 11.25 21.25
N GLY A 304 -18.25 9.98 20.87
CA GLY A 304 -19.53 9.46 20.39
C GLY A 304 -19.49 8.96 18.94
N ALA A 305 -20.69 8.75 18.38
CA ALA A 305 -20.87 8.23 17.02
C ALA A 305 -20.21 9.15 15.99
N GLY A 306 -19.34 8.60 15.14
CA GLY A 306 -18.60 9.35 14.13
C GLY A 306 -17.36 10.09 14.64
N TYR A 307 -17.03 10.00 15.94
CA TYR A 307 -15.87 10.65 16.55
C TYR A 307 -14.83 9.65 17.08
N THR A 308 -14.78 8.46 16.48
CA THR A 308 -13.88 7.38 16.91
C THR A 308 -12.48 7.58 16.33
N GLY A 309 -11.45 7.62 17.19
CA GLY A 309 -10.05 7.71 16.79
C GLY A 309 -9.49 6.40 16.23
N LEU A 310 -8.50 6.50 15.34
CA LEU A 310 -7.76 5.35 14.79
C LEU A 310 -6.36 5.29 15.42
N LYS A 311 -6.02 4.15 16.03
CA LYS A 311 -4.68 3.91 16.61
C LYS A 311 -3.64 3.79 15.49
N ASN A 312 -2.46 4.37 15.72
CA ASN A 312 -1.33 4.24 14.80
C ASN A 312 -0.75 2.82 14.89
N LEU A 313 -0.59 2.17 13.74
CA LEU A 313 -0.03 0.82 13.59
C LEU A 313 1.45 0.85 13.15
N GLY A 314 2.08 2.02 13.24
CA GLY A 314 3.37 2.35 12.64
C GLY A 314 3.19 2.94 11.25
N ASN A 315 3.43 4.25 11.13
CA ASN A 315 3.32 5.04 9.90
C ASN A 315 1.96 4.93 9.18
N SER A 316 0.87 4.62 9.89
CA SER A 316 -0.44 4.39 9.28
C SER A 316 -1.33 5.64 9.22
N CYS A 317 -0.75 6.83 9.35
CA CYS A 317 -1.50 8.10 9.36
C CYS A 317 -2.20 8.37 8.02
N TYR A 318 -1.54 8.10 6.89
CA TYR A 318 -2.12 8.24 5.55
C TYR A 318 -3.43 7.43 5.41
N MET A 319 -3.44 6.20 5.93
CA MET A 319 -4.61 5.33 5.92
C MET A 319 -5.68 5.86 6.86
N ALA A 320 -5.30 6.32 8.06
CA ALA A 320 -6.24 6.86 9.02
C ALA A 320 -7.00 8.09 8.49
N SER A 321 -6.28 9.05 7.89
CA SER A 321 -6.86 10.26 7.30
C SER A 321 -7.85 9.94 6.17
N VAL A 322 -7.48 9.01 5.28
CA VAL A 322 -8.34 8.57 4.18
C VAL A 322 -9.58 7.86 4.70
N LEU A 323 -9.44 6.90 5.62
CA LEU A 323 -10.57 6.14 6.15
C LEU A 323 -11.56 7.04 6.89
N GLN A 324 -11.08 7.99 7.71
CA GLN A 324 -11.96 8.95 8.39
C GLN A 324 -12.77 9.77 7.38
N SER A 325 -12.13 10.23 6.31
CA SER A 325 -12.78 11.06 5.29
C SER A 325 -13.80 10.25 4.48
N VAL A 326 -13.46 9.03 4.09
CA VAL A 326 -14.33 8.15 3.30
C VAL A 326 -15.55 7.70 4.10
N PHE A 327 -15.40 7.29 5.35
CA PHE A 327 -16.53 6.86 6.17
C PHE A 327 -17.38 8.01 6.71
N HIS A 328 -16.94 9.26 6.56
CA HIS A 328 -17.79 10.43 6.81
C HIS A 328 -18.85 10.62 5.71
N MET A 329 -18.63 10.06 4.51
CA MET A 329 -19.55 10.19 3.38
C MET A 329 -20.76 9.26 3.50
N GLU A 330 -21.96 9.78 3.23
CA GLU A 330 -23.22 9.04 3.41
C GLU A 330 -23.27 7.74 2.58
N GLN A 331 -22.77 7.75 1.34
CA GLN A 331 -22.83 6.61 0.43
C GLN A 331 -22.03 5.40 0.97
N PHE A 332 -20.88 5.67 1.60
CA PHE A 332 -20.07 4.65 2.25
C PHE A 332 -20.74 4.14 3.54
N GLN A 333 -21.39 5.02 4.29
CA GLN A 333 -22.15 4.62 5.49
C GLN A 333 -23.34 3.73 5.10
N LEU A 334 -24.11 4.09 4.08
CA LEU A 334 -25.25 3.29 3.63
C LEU A 334 -24.80 1.90 3.15
N ARG A 335 -23.76 1.84 2.30
CA ARG A 335 -23.24 0.58 1.74
C ARG A 335 -22.64 -0.32 2.81
N TYR A 336 -21.73 0.19 3.63
CA TYR A 336 -20.92 -0.64 4.53
C TYR A 336 -21.49 -0.76 5.94
N ASN A 337 -22.27 0.20 6.44
CA ASN A 337 -22.89 0.10 7.77
C ASN A 337 -24.28 -0.56 7.69
N GLN A 338 -25.18 -0.03 6.86
CA GLN A 338 -26.59 -0.47 6.86
C GLN A 338 -26.81 -1.73 6.02
N GLN A 339 -26.39 -1.72 4.75
CA GLN A 339 -26.68 -2.82 3.81
C GLN A 339 -25.89 -4.10 4.11
N LEU A 340 -24.72 -4.00 4.75
CA LEU A 340 -23.87 -5.14 5.10
C LEU A 340 -23.98 -5.58 6.56
N SER A 341 -24.91 -5.01 7.33
CA SER A 341 -25.16 -5.39 8.74
C SER A 341 -25.36 -6.90 8.92
N ASP A 342 -26.11 -7.54 8.02
CA ASP A 342 -26.38 -8.98 8.06
C ASP A 342 -25.34 -9.84 7.32
N HIS A 343 -24.29 -9.23 6.74
CA HIS A 343 -23.30 -9.98 5.98
C HIS A 343 -22.62 -11.06 6.84
N ALA A 344 -22.41 -10.77 8.12
CA ALA A 344 -21.85 -11.71 9.09
C ALA A 344 -22.65 -13.04 9.20
N LEU A 345 -23.96 -13.02 8.92
CA LEU A 345 -24.84 -14.20 8.97
C LEU A 345 -24.77 -15.05 7.70
N THR A 346 -24.23 -14.51 6.61
CA THR A 346 -24.22 -15.16 5.29
C THR A 346 -22.82 -15.43 4.76
N CYS A 347 -21.78 -14.92 5.44
CA CYS A 347 -20.41 -15.02 4.97
C CYS A 347 -19.91 -16.47 5.07
N ILE A 348 -19.58 -17.06 3.91
CA ILE A 348 -19.02 -18.43 3.81
C ILE A 348 -17.49 -18.40 3.84
N ALA A 349 -16.88 -17.27 3.46
CA ALA A 349 -15.44 -17.06 3.50
C ALA A 349 -14.95 -16.82 4.95
N ASP A 350 -13.65 -16.93 5.15
CA ASP A 350 -13.02 -16.53 6.41
C ASP A 350 -13.24 -15.02 6.66
N PRO A 351 -13.92 -14.61 7.75
CA PRO A 351 -14.23 -13.21 8.00
C PRO A 351 -13.00 -12.30 8.06
N ALA A 352 -11.83 -12.83 8.46
CA ALA A 352 -10.59 -12.07 8.50
C ALA A 352 -10.08 -11.65 7.11
N THR A 353 -10.38 -12.45 6.09
CA THR A 353 -9.95 -12.21 4.70
C THR A 353 -11.07 -11.71 3.79
N CYS A 354 -12.30 -11.67 4.29
CA CYS A 354 -13.45 -11.18 3.56
C CYS A 354 -13.49 -9.65 3.50
N TRP A 355 -13.48 -9.09 2.28
CA TRP A 355 -13.54 -7.65 2.00
C TRP A 355 -14.73 -6.96 2.67
N HIS A 356 -15.94 -7.49 2.45
CA HIS A 356 -17.18 -6.93 2.99
C HIS A 356 -17.24 -6.99 4.52
N CYS A 357 -16.72 -8.07 5.14
CA CYS A 357 -16.64 -8.18 6.60
C CYS A 357 -15.72 -7.10 7.20
N GLN A 358 -14.52 -6.90 6.62
CA GLN A 358 -13.57 -5.93 7.15
C GLN A 358 -14.04 -4.48 6.96
N LEU A 359 -14.69 -4.16 5.84
CA LEU A 359 -15.27 -2.81 5.63
C LEU A 359 -16.49 -2.56 6.52
N HIS A 360 -17.36 -3.56 6.72
CA HIS A 360 -18.46 -3.44 7.68
C HIS A 360 -17.92 -3.25 9.10
N LYS A 361 -16.91 -4.04 9.51
CA LYS A 361 -16.22 -3.91 10.78
C LYS A 361 -15.68 -2.49 10.99
N LEU A 362 -15.05 -1.89 9.97
CA LEU A 362 -14.59 -0.50 10.01
C LEU A 362 -15.73 0.50 10.16
N ALA A 363 -16.78 0.37 9.35
CA ALA A 363 -17.94 1.25 9.39
C ALA A 363 -18.62 1.23 10.78
N ASP A 364 -18.88 0.03 11.31
CA ASP A 364 -19.44 -0.17 12.65
C ASP A 364 -18.47 0.36 13.73
N GLY A 365 -17.16 0.15 13.57
CA GLY A 365 -16.13 0.70 14.44
C GLY A 365 -16.16 2.23 14.55
N LEU A 366 -16.21 2.92 13.42
CA LEU A 366 -16.15 4.37 13.35
C LEU A 366 -17.48 5.04 13.72
N LEU A 367 -18.60 4.50 13.23
CA LEU A 367 -19.91 5.13 13.27
C LEU A 367 -20.73 4.76 14.52
N SER A 368 -20.47 3.62 15.17
CA SER A 368 -21.29 3.18 16.32
C SER A 368 -21.08 4.02 17.59
N GLY A 369 -19.91 4.64 17.76
CA GLY A 369 -19.54 5.38 18.98
C GLY A 369 -19.19 4.51 20.20
N ARG A 370 -19.16 3.18 20.06
CA ARG A 370 -18.83 2.25 21.17
C ARG A 370 -17.36 2.33 21.59
N TYR A 371 -16.48 2.63 20.64
CA TYR A 371 -15.03 2.72 20.87
C TYR A 371 -14.55 4.18 21.08
N SER A 372 -15.49 5.12 21.12
CA SER A 372 -15.27 6.55 21.39
C SER A 372 -15.90 6.94 22.73
N GLN A 373 -15.65 6.14 23.77
CA GLN A 373 -16.11 6.42 25.13
C GLN A 373 -15.04 7.22 25.89
N PRO A 374 -15.42 8.21 26.71
CA PRO A 374 -14.47 9.01 27.46
C PRO A 374 -13.85 8.18 28.60
N LEU A 375 -12.55 7.94 28.51
CA LEU A 375 -11.70 7.42 29.56
C LEU A 375 -10.94 8.58 30.20
N THR A 376 -10.63 8.49 31.49
CA THR A 376 -9.89 9.53 32.22
C THR A 376 -8.59 8.93 32.71
N ASN A 377 -7.47 9.50 32.28
CA ASN A 377 -6.15 9.14 32.81
C ASN A 377 -5.97 9.66 34.24
N ASP A 378 -4.94 9.18 34.93
CA ASP A 378 -4.59 9.61 36.30
C ASP A 378 -4.40 11.14 36.41
N ASP A 379 -4.01 11.80 35.32
CA ASP A 379 -3.83 13.26 35.20
C ASP A 379 -5.15 14.05 34.95
N GLY A 380 -6.30 13.37 34.91
CA GLY A 380 -7.61 13.99 34.66
C GLY A 380 -7.88 14.35 33.19
N VAL A 381 -6.98 14.00 32.27
CA VAL A 381 -7.16 14.19 30.82
C VAL A 381 -8.11 13.13 30.27
N GLN A 382 -9.14 13.58 29.55
CA GLN A 382 -10.07 12.69 28.87
C GLN A 382 -9.48 12.23 27.53
N TYR A 383 -9.47 10.92 27.31
CA TYR A 383 -9.02 10.30 26.06
C TYR A 383 -10.00 9.20 25.64
N GLN A 384 -9.86 8.70 24.42
CA GLN A 384 -10.58 7.51 23.94
C GLN A 384 -9.57 6.43 23.58
N ASP A 385 -9.93 5.16 23.77
CA ASP A 385 -9.11 4.06 23.28
C ASP A 385 -9.07 4.05 21.75
N GLY A 386 -10.19 4.31 21.06
CA GLY A 386 -10.25 4.23 19.60
C GLY A 386 -10.10 2.80 19.07
N ILE A 387 -9.91 2.66 17.76
CA ILE A 387 -9.85 1.37 17.06
C ILE A 387 -8.52 1.17 16.32
N ALA A 388 -8.05 -0.08 16.24
CA ALA A 388 -6.81 -0.45 15.57
C ALA A 388 -7.11 -1.29 14.31
N PRO A 389 -7.09 -0.71 13.09
CA PRO A 389 -7.52 -1.39 11.87
C PRO A 389 -6.46 -2.36 11.29
N GLY A 390 -5.80 -3.17 12.12
CA GLY A 390 -4.69 -4.04 11.71
C GLY A 390 -5.09 -5.11 10.70
N MET A 391 -6.26 -5.73 10.90
CA MET A 391 -6.80 -6.74 9.98
C MET A 391 -7.13 -6.16 8.61
N PHE A 392 -7.72 -4.95 8.58
CA PHE A 392 -8.01 -4.25 7.34
C PHE A 392 -6.72 -3.86 6.61
N LYS A 393 -5.71 -3.33 7.33
CA LYS A 393 -4.41 -3.00 6.74
C LYS A 393 -3.77 -4.21 6.07
N ALA A 394 -3.76 -5.35 6.76
CA ALA A 394 -3.22 -6.61 6.22
C ALA A 394 -4.00 -7.11 5.00
N LEU A 395 -5.31 -6.86 4.94
CA LEU A 395 -6.15 -7.25 3.81
C LEU A 395 -5.97 -6.34 2.60
N VAL A 396 -6.02 -5.01 2.79
CA VAL A 396 -5.93 -4.02 1.72
C VAL A 396 -4.52 -3.97 1.12
N GLY A 397 -3.48 -4.11 1.94
CA GLY A 397 -2.10 -4.16 1.50
C GLY A 397 -1.65 -5.51 0.94
N LYS A 398 -2.51 -6.53 0.97
CA LYS A 398 -2.15 -7.87 0.50
C LYS A 398 -1.72 -7.83 -0.97
N ASN A 399 -0.51 -8.32 -1.25
CA ASN A 399 0.13 -8.33 -2.58
C ASN A 399 0.53 -6.95 -3.13
N HIS A 400 0.35 -5.85 -2.38
CA HIS A 400 0.81 -4.54 -2.81
C HIS A 400 2.23 -4.27 -2.29
N GLN A 401 3.16 -3.90 -3.17
CA GLN A 401 4.56 -3.68 -2.79
C GLN A 401 4.72 -2.61 -1.70
N GLU A 402 4.03 -1.47 -1.84
CA GLU A 402 4.12 -0.37 -0.87
C GLU A 402 3.22 -0.56 0.36
N PHE A 403 1.91 -0.74 0.17
CA PHE A 403 0.94 -0.81 1.28
C PHE A 403 1.01 -2.09 2.14
N SER A 404 1.72 -3.14 1.70
CA SER A 404 2.02 -4.29 2.56
C SER A 404 3.04 -3.95 3.66
N THR A 405 3.86 -2.92 3.44
CA THR A 405 4.91 -2.51 4.36
C THR A 405 4.37 -1.59 5.46
N MET A 406 5.24 -1.28 6.41
CA MET A 406 4.95 -0.32 7.48
C MET A 406 5.70 1.01 7.28
N ARG A 407 6.04 1.33 6.04
CA ARG A 407 6.65 2.61 5.64
C ARG A 407 5.58 3.72 5.58
N GLN A 408 6.04 4.96 5.60
CA GLN A 408 5.20 6.12 5.33
C GLN A 408 4.83 6.13 3.84
N GLN A 409 3.55 6.40 3.54
CA GLN A 409 3.02 6.38 2.19
C GLN A 409 2.18 7.64 1.92
N ASP A 410 1.94 7.92 0.64
CA ASP A 410 1.12 9.05 0.21
C ASP A 410 -0.39 8.76 0.38
N ALA A 411 -1.12 9.71 0.96
CA ALA A 411 -2.54 9.56 1.24
C ALA A 411 -3.40 9.56 -0.05
N PHE A 412 -3.01 10.33 -1.06
CA PHE A 412 -3.74 10.39 -2.32
C PHE A 412 -3.55 9.10 -3.13
N GLU A 413 -2.34 8.55 -3.16
CA GLU A 413 -2.06 7.24 -3.76
C GLU A 413 -2.88 6.13 -3.07
N PHE A 414 -2.91 6.13 -1.74
CA PHE A 414 -3.73 5.16 -0.98
C PHE A 414 -5.23 5.34 -1.26
N PHE A 415 -5.73 6.57 -1.37
CA PHE A 415 -7.13 6.83 -1.72
C PHE A 415 -7.49 6.29 -3.11
N GLN A 416 -6.64 6.53 -4.12
CA GLN A 416 -6.84 6.01 -5.47
C GLN A 416 -6.83 4.48 -5.48
N PHE A 417 -5.86 3.89 -4.77
CA PHE A 417 -5.76 2.43 -4.62
C PHE A 417 -7.00 1.84 -3.93
N LEU A 418 -7.50 2.48 -2.87
CA LEU A 418 -8.70 2.05 -2.17
C LEU A 418 -9.93 2.12 -3.08
N CYS A 419 -10.14 3.22 -3.81
CA CYS A 419 -11.26 3.38 -4.73
C CYS A 419 -11.22 2.33 -5.85
N LYS A 420 -10.05 2.12 -6.48
CA LYS A 420 -9.85 1.08 -7.50
C LYS A 420 -10.18 -0.31 -6.94
N THR A 421 -9.72 -0.62 -5.73
CA THR A 421 -9.99 -1.90 -5.08
C THR A 421 -11.48 -2.10 -4.79
N ILE A 422 -12.16 -1.06 -4.31
CA ILE A 422 -13.61 -1.09 -4.07
C ILE A 422 -14.36 -1.33 -5.38
N GLN A 423 -14.04 -0.57 -6.43
CA GLN A 423 -14.66 -0.72 -7.75
C GLN A 423 -14.51 -2.14 -8.28
N GLN A 424 -13.32 -2.74 -8.13
CA GLN A 424 -13.08 -4.13 -8.55
C GLN A 424 -13.88 -5.16 -7.76
N LYS A 425 -14.02 -4.97 -6.43
CA LYS A 425 -14.71 -5.93 -5.54
C LYS A 425 -16.24 -5.79 -5.58
N GLU A 426 -16.74 -4.58 -5.83
CA GLU A 426 -18.17 -4.26 -5.91
C GLU A 426 -18.72 -4.37 -7.35
N HIS A 427 -17.87 -4.59 -8.35
CA HIS A 427 -18.30 -4.79 -9.74
C HIS A 427 -19.37 -5.89 -9.89
N ALA A 428 -19.22 -6.99 -9.16
CA ALA A 428 -20.16 -8.11 -9.18
C ALA A 428 -21.53 -7.75 -8.57
N THR A 429 -21.57 -6.88 -7.55
CA THR A 429 -22.80 -6.49 -6.83
C THR A 429 -23.50 -5.30 -7.46
N LYS A 430 -22.79 -4.52 -8.30
CA LYS A 430 -23.21 -3.24 -8.89
C LYS A 430 -23.62 -2.17 -7.86
N ASN A 431 -23.19 -2.32 -6.61
CA ASN A 431 -23.45 -1.37 -5.53
C ASN A 431 -22.16 -0.67 -5.10
N ASP A 432 -21.52 -0.01 -6.07
CA ASP A 432 -20.25 0.68 -5.87
C ASP A 432 -20.47 2.11 -5.32
N PRO A 433 -20.00 2.42 -4.09
CA PRO A 433 -20.11 3.75 -3.50
C PRO A 433 -19.13 4.76 -4.10
N THR A 434 -18.12 4.33 -4.87
CA THR A 434 -17.10 5.22 -5.46
C THR A 434 -17.59 5.97 -6.69
N ASN A 435 -18.72 5.57 -7.28
CA ASN A 435 -19.36 6.26 -8.41
C ASN A 435 -19.65 7.75 -8.14
N VAL A 436 -19.72 8.15 -6.87
CA VAL A 436 -19.94 9.55 -6.47
C VAL A 436 -18.78 10.47 -6.81
N PHE A 437 -17.59 9.89 -7.00
CA PHE A 437 -16.39 10.60 -7.41
C PHE A 437 -16.25 10.67 -8.93
N ASP A 438 -16.98 9.87 -9.70
CA ASP A 438 -16.78 9.73 -11.14
C ASP A 438 -17.39 10.90 -11.92
N PHE A 439 -16.58 11.47 -12.80
CA PHE A 439 -17.01 12.51 -13.74
C PHE A 439 -16.22 12.44 -15.06
N VAL A 440 -16.64 13.24 -16.03
CA VAL A 440 -16.04 13.28 -17.36
C VAL A 440 -15.34 14.61 -17.56
N THR A 441 -14.06 14.55 -17.95
CA THR A 441 -13.30 15.71 -18.42
C THR A 441 -13.33 15.76 -19.95
N GLU A 442 -13.43 16.96 -20.49
CA GLU A 442 -13.36 17.24 -21.92
C GLU A 442 -12.01 17.89 -22.22
N GLN A 443 -11.17 17.20 -22.98
CA GLN A 443 -9.92 17.73 -23.50
C GLN A 443 -10.15 18.28 -24.90
N ARG A 444 -9.75 19.52 -25.13
CA ARG A 444 -9.80 20.20 -26.42
C ARG A 444 -8.39 20.44 -26.93
N LEU A 445 -8.07 19.90 -28.10
CA LEU A 445 -6.81 20.12 -28.81
C LEU A 445 -7.07 20.96 -30.05
N GLN A 446 -6.32 22.04 -30.26
CA GLN A 446 -6.43 22.91 -31.42
C GLN A 446 -5.07 23.09 -32.11
N CYS A 447 -5.00 22.83 -33.41
CA CYS A 447 -3.79 23.09 -34.18
C CYS A 447 -3.58 24.60 -34.41
N GLY A 448 -2.38 25.11 -34.18
CA GLY A 448 -2.04 26.53 -34.38
C GLY A 448 -2.13 27.01 -35.83
N LYS A 449 -1.88 26.13 -36.83
CA LYS A 449 -1.91 26.47 -38.26
C LYS A 449 -3.31 26.34 -38.88
N CYS A 450 -3.90 25.15 -38.89
CA CYS A 450 -5.19 24.92 -39.55
C CYS A 450 -6.41 25.28 -38.69
N LYS A 451 -6.21 25.61 -37.40
CA LYS A 451 -7.26 25.94 -36.43
C LYS A 451 -8.32 24.86 -36.20
N LYS A 452 -8.18 23.68 -36.82
CA LYS A 452 -9.02 22.52 -36.59
C LYS A 452 -8.82 21.98 -35.18
N VAL A 453 -9.88 21.38 -34.63
CA VAL A 453 -9.95 20.95 -33.23
C VAL A 453 -10.24 19.46 -33.11
N ARG A 454 -9.78 18.85 -32.00
CA ARG A 454 -10.12 17.49 -31.60
C ARG A 454 -10.62 17.53 -30.16
N TYR A 455 -11.75 16.88 -29.90
CA TYR A 455 -12.32 16.74 -28.56
C TYR A 455 -12.17 15.31 -28.11
N GLN A 456 -11.62 15.10 -26.92
CA GLN A 456 -11.52 13.80 -26.27
C GLN A 456 -12.24 13.89 -24.92
N ARG A 457 -12.99 12.85 -24.55
CA ARG A 457 -13.70 12.78 -23.27
C ARG A 457 -13.14 11.63 -22.46
N ASP A 458 -12.56 11.95 -21.32
CA ASP A 458 -11.93 10.98 -20.43
C ASP A 458 -12.70 10.91 -19.12
N LYS A 459 -13.05 9.69 -18.70
CA LYS A 459 -13.65 9.42 -17.38
C LYS A 459 -12.55 9.47 -16.32
N THR A 460 -12.79 10.18 -15.22
CA THR A 460 -11.85 10.29 -14.09
C THR A 460 -12.62 10.46 -12.78
N SER A 461 -11.99 10.08 -11.67
CA SER A 461 -12.54 10.18 -10.31
C SER A 461 -11.90 11.29 -9.46
N CYS A 462 -10.80 11.88 -9.94
CA CYS A 462 -10.06 12.91 -9.23
C CYS A 462 -9.29 13.83 -10.17
N ILE A 463 -8.96 15.04 -9.71
CA ILE A 463 -8.06 15.96 -10.42
C ILE A 463 -6.79 16.22 -9.61
N SER A 464 -5.67 16.39 -10.30
CA SER A 464 -4.44 16.94 -9.72
C SER A 464 -4.26 18.37 -10.22
N VAL A 465 -4.24 19.34 -9.30
CA VAL A 465 -4.08 20.77 -9.66
C VAL A 465 -2.66 21.24 -9.35
N GLU A 466 -2.09 22.02 -10.25
CA GLU A 466 -0.81 22.68 -10.01
C GLU A 466 -1.00 23.86 -9.07
N VAL A 467 -0.08 24.02 -8.11
CA VAL A 467 -0.11 25.12 -7.16
C VAL A 467 0.99 26.12 -7.54
N PRO A 468 0.63 27.34 -7.97
CA PRO A 468 1.60 28.39 -8.27
C PRO A 468 2.55 28.66 -7.09
N ALA A 469 3.84 28.33 -7.28
CA ALA A 469 4.86 28.55 -6.28
C ALA A 469 5.39 29.99 -6.37
N ARG A 470 4.93 30.87 -5.47
CA ARG A 470 5.43 32.25 -5.32
C ARG A 470 6.25 32.35 -4.03
N PRO A 471 7.59 32.34 -4.08
CA PRO A 471 8.43 32.46 -2.89
C PRO A 471 8.34 33.88 -2.31
N LYS A 472 8.21 34.01 -0.99
CA LYS A 472 8.25 35.31 -0.33
C LYS A 472 9.67 35.89 -0.33
N GLU A 473 9.81 37.19 -0.55
CA GLU A 473 11.12 37.86 -0.40
C GLU A 473 11.58 37.82 1.07
N ASN A 474 12.82 37.36 1.31
CA ASN A 474 13.55 37.30 2.59
C ASN A 474 13.32 36.11 3.55
N THR A 475 12.69 35.01 3.11
CA THR A 475 12.57 33.77 3.93
C THR A 475 12.79 32.53 3.07
N GLU A 476 13.81 31.72 3.40
CA GLU A 476 13.99 30.41 2.79
C GLU A 476 12.80 29.50 3.15
N ASN A 477 12.21 28.82 2.16
CA ASN A 477 11.10 27.85 2.29
C ASN A 477 9.70 28.37 2.69
N GLU A 478 9.44 29.68 2.65
CA GLU A 478 8.07 30.21 2.76
C GLU A 478 7.52 30.70 1.43
N TYR A 479 6.28 30.31 1.15
CA TYR A 479 5.55 30.71 -0.06
C TYR A 479 4.37 31.60 0.29
N GLU A 480 3.97 32.45 -0.66
CA GLU A 480 2.73 33.23 -0.57
C GLU A 480 1.51 32.31 -0.58
N ALA A 481 0.45 32.74 0.09
CA ALA A 481 -0.81 32.02 0.06
C ALA A 481 -1.43 32.08 -1.35
N VAL A 482 -2.04 30.97 -1.77
CA VAL A 482 -2.70 30.83 -3.06
C VAL A 482 -4.17 30.52 -2.82
N ASP A 483 -5.06 31.17 -3.57
CA ASP A 483 -6.49 30.88 -3.46
C ASP A 483 -6.85 29.62 -4.26
N PHE A 484 -7.76 28.80 -3.73
CA PHE A 484 -8.20 27.56 -4.41
C PHE A 484 -8.72 27.80 -5.84
N THR A 485 -9.39 28.93 -6.07
CA THR A 485 -9.87 29.32 -7.41
C THR A 485 -8.74 29.58 -8.39
N GLU A 486 -7.59 30.08 -7.93
CA GLU A 486 -6.39 30.30 -8.77
C GLU A 486 -5.83 28.95 -9.24
N CYS A 487 -5.78 27.95 -8.36
CA CYS A 487 -5.35 26.59 -8.72
C CYS A 487 -6.26 25.97 -9.80
N LEU A 488 -7.58 26.17 -9.69
CA LEU A 488 -8.53 25.70 -10.71
C LEU A 488 -8.45 26.48 -12.02
N ASP A 489 -8.17 27.79 -11.96
CA ASP A 489 -7.95 28.61 -13.16
C ASP A 489 -6.69 28.18 -13.92
N VAL A 490 -5.63 27.77 -13.20
CA VAL A 490 -4.43 27.18 -13.80
C VAL A 490 -4.73 25.84 -14.46
N PHE A 491 -5.55 25.00 -13.83
CA PHE A 491 -5.93 23.69 -14.38
C PHE A 491 -6.69 23.78 -15.71
N VAL A 492 -7.55 24.81 -15.87
CA VAL A 492 -8.37 24.99 -17.10
C VAL A 492 -7.68 25.86 -18.16
N ARG A 493 -6.51 26.43 -17.83
CA ARG A 493 -5.75 27.28 -18.74
C ARG A 493 -5.31 26.52 -19.99
N ASP A 494 -5.26 27.22 -21.13
CA ASP A 494 -4.71 26.66 -22.37
C ASP A 494 -3.19 26.43 -22.23
N GLU A 495 -2.76 25.20 -22.42
CA GLU A 495 -1.35 24.78 -22.49
C GLU A 495 -0.90 24.74 -23.96
N THR A 496 0.28 25.29 -24.24
CA THR A 496 0.89 25.21 -25.56
C THR A 496 1.77 23.96 -25.69
N LEU A 497 1.46 23.11 -26.66
CA LEU A 497 2.22 21.92 -27.00
C LEU A 497 3.12 22.20 -28.21
N ASP A 498 4.43 22.15 -28.00
CA ASP A 498 5.43 22.31 -29.06
C ASP A 498 5.69 20.99 -29.78
N GLY A 499 5.80 21.04 -31.11
CA GLY A 499 6.16 19.87 -31.93
C GLY A 499 5.01 18.90 -32.21
N TYR A 500 3.75 19.30 -32.03
CA TYR A 500 2.57 18.50 -32.37
C TYR A 500 2.48 18.24 -33.89
N GLN A 501 2.51 16.97 -34.27
CA GLN A 501 2.34 16.53 -35.65
C GLN A 501 0.84 16.55 -36.01
N CYS A 502 0.43 17.53 -36.81
CA CYS A 502 -0.98 17.69 -37.14
C CYS A 502 -1.40 16.77 -38.30
N PRO A 503 -2.42 15.92 -38.16
CA PRO A 503 -2.85 14.98 -39.20
C PRO A 503 -3.46 15.68 -40.44
N ASN A 504 -3.86 16.94 -40.31
CA ASN A 504 -4.35 17.74 -41.43
C ASN A 504 -3.25 18.55 -42.13
N CYS A 505 -2.20 18.97 -41.40
CA CYS A 505 -1.12 19.77 -41.97
C CYS A 505 0.09 18.92 -42.40
N ASN A 506 0.21 17.69 -41.90
CA ASN A 506 1.37 16.81 -42.07
C ASN A 506 2.73 17.45 -41.70
N GLU A 507 2.70 18.45 -40.83
CA GLU A 507 3.88 19.16 -40.34
C GLU A 507 3.84 19.28 -38.81
N LYS A 508 5.01 19.43 -38.21
CA LYS A 508 5.14 19.78 -36.79
C LYS A 508 4.70 21.23 -36.58
N THR A 509 3.73 21.41 -35.69
CA THR A 509 3.10 22.70 -35.38
C THR A 509 2.98 22.88 -33.88
N ILE A 510 2.70 24.11 -33.46
CA ILE A 510 2.31 24.40 -32.07
C ILE A 510 0.80 24.11 -31.96
N ALA A 511 0.40 23.34 -30.97
CA ALA A 511 -1.01 23.09 -30.66
C ALA A 511 -1.39 23.70 -29.30
N GLN A 512 -2.65 24.03 -29.12
CA GLN A 512 -3.21 24.47 -27.84
C GLN A 512 -4.07 23.36 -27.27
N ARG A 513 -3.78 22.92 -26.04
CA ARG A 513 -4.55 21.92 -25.31
C ARG A 513 -5.20 22.59 -24.11
N SER A 514 -6.49 22.37 -23.91
CA SER A 514 -7.19 22.72 -22.66
C SER A 514 -8.01 21.56 -22.15
N VAL A 515 -8.17 21.51 -20.82
CA VAL A 515 -9.01 20.53 -20.12
C VAL A 515 -10.13 21.27 -19.41
N LYS A 516 -11.37 20.82 -19.61
CA LYS A 516 -12.58 21.38 -18.98
C LYS A 516 -13.44 20.25 -18.41
N PHE A 517 -14.40 20.60 -17.55
CA PHE A 517 -15.34 19.61 -17.02
C PHE A 517 -16.50 19.41 -17.99
N SER A 518 -16.77 18.17 -18.41
CA SER A 518 -17.98 17.84 -19.19
C SER A 518 -19.16 17.53 -18.28
N THR A 519 -18.89 16.85 -17.16
CA THR A 519 -19.82 16.61 -16.06
C THR A 519 -19.13 16.90 -14.73
N PHE A 520 -19.91 17.08 -13.66
CA PHE A 520 -19.40 17.23 -12.30
C PHE A 520 -19.80 16.02 -11.44
N PRO A 521 -18.91 15.57 -10.53
CA PRO A 521 -19.21 14.52 -9.57
C PRO A 521 -20.07 15.08 -8.42
N GLU A 522 -20.65 14.18 -7.61
CA GLU A 522 -21.28 14.57 -6.34
C GLU A 522 -20.22 15.06 -5.35
N ILE A 523 -19.06 14.42 -5.34
CA ILE A 523 -17.92 14.77 -4.49
C ILE A 523 -16.68 14.96 -5.36
N LEU A 524 -16.13 16.18 -5.40
CA LEU A 524 -14.93 16.48 -6.16
C LEU A 524 -13.67 16.25 -5.33
N VAL A 525 -12.84 15.28 -5.74
CA VAL A 525 -11.54 15.01 -5.12
C VAL A 525 -10.44 15.80 -5.85
N VAL A 526 -9.74 16.65 -5.09
CA VAL A 526 -8.66 17.50 -5.61
C VAL A 526 -7.35 17.21 -4.89
N ASN A 527 -6.32 16.84 -5.65
CA ASN A 527 -4.95 16.71 -5.17
C ASN A 527 -4.12 17.96 -5.55
N PRO A 528 -3.78 18.85 -4.60
CA PRO A 528 -2.89 19.96 -4.87
C PRO A 528 -1.43 19.48 -4.95
N ARG A 529 -0.81 19.59 -6.13
CA ARG A 529 0.61 19.23 -6.33
C ARG A 529 1.51 20.26 -5.65
N ARG A 530 1.92 19.95 -4.42
CA ARG A 530 2.81 20.77 -3.59
C ARG A 530 4.21 20.17 -3.46
N PHE A 531 4.76 19.70 -4.57
CA PHE A 531 6.12 19.18 -4.62
C PHE A 531 6.82 19.66 -5.89
N ALA A 532 8.12 19.94 -5.78
CA ALA A 532 8.98 20.27 -6.91
C ALA A 532 10.26 19.45 -6.84
N PHE A 533 10.83 19.13 -8.00
CA PHE A 533 12.13 18.48 -8.07
C PHE A 533 13.22 19.54 -8.13
N VAL A 534 14.05 19.60 -7.10
CA VAL A 534 15.27 20.42 -7.07
C VAL A 534 16.44 19.45 -7.10
N ASN A 535 17.22 19.44 -8.19
CA ASN A 535 18.32 18.50 -8.41
C ASN A 535 17.88 17.02 -8.31
N TRP A 536 16.72 16.67 -8.86
CA TRP A 536 16.12 15.32 -8.78
C TRP A 536 15.72 14.86 -7.36
N VAL A 537 15.82 15.74 -6.36
CA VAL A 537 15.28 15.50 -5.02
C VAL A 537 13.89 16.13 -4.92
N PRO A 538 12.84 15.34 -4.60
CA PRO A 538 11.52 15.90 -4.37
C PRO A 538 11.53 16.75 -3.10
N GLN A 539 11.12 18.00 -3.20
CA GLN A 539 10.99 18.94 -2.09
C GLN A 539 9.52 19.33 -1.91
N LYS A 540 9.05 19.28 -0.67
CA LYS A 540 7.71 19.74 -0.30
C LYS A 540 7.64 21.26 -0.35
N LEU A 541 6.65 21.77 -1.07
CA LEU A 541 6.33 23.19 -1.15
C LEU A 541 5.31 23.53 -0.05
N ASN A 542 5.75 24.24 0.99
CA ASN A 542 4.88 24.67 2.08
C ASN A 542 4.04 25.90 1.66
N ILE A 543 3.14 25.70 0.68
CA ILE A 543 2.25 26.73 0.14
C ILE A 543 0.91 26.65 0.87
N PRO A 544 0.49 27.68 1.62
CA PRO A 544 -0.86 27.72 2.20
C PRO A 544 -1.89 27.93 1.08
N ILE A 545 -2.92 27.09 1.03
CA ILE A 545 -4.05 27.25 0.10
C ILE A 545 -5.25 27.76 0.88
N ASN A 546 -5.75 28.93 0.48
CA ASN A 546 -6.96 29.50 1.05
C ASN A 546 -8.18 28.92 0.35
N PHE A 547 -9.07 28.31 1.13
CA PHE A 547 -10.37 27.87 0.65
C PHE A 547 -11.42 28.96 0.92
N PRO A 548 -12.28 29.28 -0.06
CA PRO A 548 -13.33 30.27 0.13
C PRO A 548 -14.31 29.82 1.23
N GLN A 549 -14.78 30.78 2.02
CA GLN A 549 -15.80 30.52 3.03
C GLN A 549 -17.18 30.50 2.37
N GLY A 550 -17.72 29.31 2.15
CA GLY A 550 -19.06 29.10 1.61
C GLY A 550 -19.08 28.42 0.23
N PRO A 551 -20.26 28.38 -0.42
CA PRO A 551 -20.47 27.62 -1.64
C PRO A 551 -19.57 28.06 -2.80
N VAL A 552 -18.89 27.12 -3.44
CA VAL A 552 -18.08 27.38 -4.64
C VAL A 552 -18.85 27.00 -5.90
N GLN A 553 -19.00 27.96 -6.81
CA GLN A 553 -19.59 27.75 -8.13
C GLN A 553 -18.52 27.34 -9.15
N LEU A 554 -18.63 26.12 -9.67
CA LEU A 554 -17.70 25.60 -10.69
C LEU A 554 -18.22 25.74 -12.14
N ASP A 555 -19.39 26.36 -12.35
CA ASP A 555 -20.00 26.53 -13.66
C ASP A 555 -19.07 27.17 -14.70
N LYS A 556 -18.14 28.05 -14.27
CA LYS A 556 -17.15 28.68 -15.16
C LYS A 556 -16.16 27.71 -15.81
N TYR A 557 -15.99 26.52 -15.24
CA TYR A 557 -15.05 25.50 -15.70
C TYR A 557 -15.70 24.44 -16.60
N MET A 558 -16.99 24.59 -16.90
CA MET A 558 -17.73 23.65 -17.74
C MET A 558 -17.34 23.81 -19.21
N GLY A 559 -17.06 22.69 -19.88
CA GLY A 559 -16.84 22.60 -21.31
C GLY A 559 -18.13 22.77 -22.08
N THR A 560 -18.09 23.55 -23.15
CA THR A 560 -19.25 23.83 -24.01
C THR A 560 -19.31 22.89 -25.22
N GLY A 561 -18.42 21.90 -25.31
CA GLY A 561 -18.30 21.01 -26.47
C GLY A 561 -17.90 21.75 -27.75
N GLN A 562 -18.09 21.08 -28.89
CA GLN A 562 -17.84 21.65 -30.21
C GLN A 562 -18.70 22.90 -30.44
N GLN A 563 -18.05 24.01 -30.81
CA GLN A 563 -18.74 25.27 -31.10
C GLN A 563 -19.17 25.34 -32.56
N PRO A 564 -20.30 26.03 -32.86
CA PRO A 564 -20.76 26.26 -34.23
C PRO A 564 -19.76 27.17 -34.97
N GLY A 565 -18.92 26.57 -35.82
CA GLY A 565 -17.83 27.25 -36.53
C GLY A 565 -16.47 26.55 -36.42
N GLU A 566 -16.35 25.52 -35.58
CA GLU A 566 -15.13 24.73 -35.46
C GLU A 566 -15.15 23.51 -36.39
N GLU A 567 -14.08 23.37 -37.19
CA GLU A 567 -13.84 22.19 -38.01
C GLU A 567 -13.04 21.13 -37.23
N LEU A 568 -13.48 19.88 -37.27
CA LEU A 568 -12.79 18.78 -36.60
C LEU A 568 -11.53 18.37 -37.38
N LEU A 569 -10.49 17.98 -36.64
CA LEU A 569 -9.35 17.27 -37.20
C LEU A 569 -9.81 15.91 -37.74
N PRO A 570 -9.23 15.41 -38.85
CA PRO A 570 -9.48 14.04 -39.29
C PRO A 570 -9.25 13.06 -38.15
N GLU A 571 -10.14 12.08 -38.01
CA GLU A 571 -9.87 10.93 -37.15
C GLU A 571 -8.63 10.22 -37.70
N GLU A 572 -7.60 10.09 -36.87
CA GLU A 572 -6.58 9.09 -37.15
C GLU A 572 -7.31 7.77 -36.97
N SER A 573 -7.50 7.04 -38.06
CA SER A 573 -8.07 5.70 -38.04
C SER A 573 -7.27 4.86 -37.05
N ALA A 574 -7.81 4.67 -35.85
CA ALA A 574 -7.40 3.61 -34.96
C ALA A 574 -7.57 2.30 -35.75
N GLY A 575 -6.46 1.69 -36.17
CA GLY A 575 -6.44 0.39 -36.81
C GLY A 575 -7.18 0.29 -38.15
N SER A 576 -6.73 1.02 -39.17
CA SER A 576 -6.97 0.60 -40.56
C SER A 576 -5.67 0.59 -41.37
N SER A 577 -4.62 0.00 -40.81
CA SER A 577 -3.79 -0.90 -41.61
C SER A 577 -4.66 -2.13 -41.89
N SER A 578 -5.48 -2.05 -42.95
CA SER A 578 -5.74 -3.26 -43.71
C SER A 578 -4.38 -3.75 -44.21
N CYS A 579 -3.71 -4.58 -43.41
CA CYS A 579 -2.59 -5.39 -43.81
C CYS A 579 -3.08 -6.36 -44.87
N SER A 580 -3.25 -5.88 -46.10
CA SER A 580 -2.80 -6.68 -47.23
C SER A 580 -1.29 -6.80 -47.03
N GLU A 581 -0.79 -8.04 -46.89
CA GLU A 581 0.64 -8.34 -46.87
C GLU A 581 1.38 -7.40 -47.85
N PRO A 582 2.46 -6.71 -47.44
CA PRO A 582 3.25 -5.96 -48.40
C PRO A 582 3.80 -6.96 -49.42
N SER A 583 3.24 -6.95 -50.63
CA SER A 583 3.66 -7.82 -51.71
C SER A 583 4.98 -7.27 -52.26
N PHE A 584 6.09 -7.85 -51.82
CA PHE A 584 7.39 -7.47 -52.34
C PHE A 584 7.62 -8.09 -53.71
N SER A 585 8.00 -7.27 -54.68
CA SER A 585 8.45 -7.75 -56.00
C SER A 585 9.74 -8.56 -55.84
N GLN A 586 9.65 -9.88 -56.07
CA GLN A 586 10.79 -10.79 -55.94
C GLN A 586 11.99 -10.37 -56.81
N ASN A 587 11.73 -9.79 -57.99
CA ASN A 587 12.77 -9.30 -58.90
C ASN A 587 13.60 -8.15 -58.29
N ASP A 588 12.97 -7.22 -57.55
CA ASP A 588 13.68 -6.09 -56.94
C ASP A 588 14.53 -6.55 -55.74
N ILE A 589 14.01 -7.49 -54.96
CA ILE A 589 14.75 -8.14 -53.88
C ILE A 589 15.95 -8.92 -54.42
N ASP A 590 15.78 -9.67 -55.50
CA ASP A 590 16.84 -10.48 -56.09
C ASP A 590 17.93 -9.60 -56.73
N GLN A 591 17.58 -8.46 -57.33
CA GLN A 591 18.54 -7.47 -57.85
C GLN A 591 19.37 -6.84 -56.73
N LEU A 592 18.75 -6.48 -55.61
CA LEU A 592 19.47 -5.92 -54.45
C LEU A 592 20.31 -6.98 -53.72
N LYS A 593 19.82 -8.23 -53.63
CA LYS A 593 20.60 -9.36 -53.10
C LYS A 593 21.81 -9.70 -53.96
N ALA A 594 21.70 -9.59 -55.29
CA ALA A 594 22.82 -9.81 -56.20
C ALA A 594 23.97 -8.81 -55.98
N MET A 595 23.69 -7.66 -55.37
CA MET A 595 24.68 -6.65 -54.98
C MET A 595 25.30 -6.87 -53.59
N GLY A 596 24.84 -7.91 -52.86
CA GLY A 596 25.42 -8.34 -51.58
C GLY A 596 24.69 -7.84 -50.34
N PHE A 597 23.50 -7.25 -50.47
CA PHE A 597 22.71 -6.77 -49.32
C PHE A 597 21.85 -7.87 -48.70
N SER A 598 21.63 -7.79 -47.38
CA SER A 598 20.78 -8.72 -46.64
C SER A 598 19.31 -8.57 -47.03
N GLU A 599 18.55 -9.67 -46.96
CA GLU A 599 17.14 -9.67 -47.35
C GLU A 599 16.29 -8.68 -46.54
N ASN A 600 16.62 -8.51 -45.25
CA ASN A 600 15.92 -7.60 -44.35
C ASN A 600 16.17 -6.13 -44.74
N ARG A 601 17.42 -5.77 -45.09
CA ARG A 601 17.74 -4.44 -45.61
C ARG A 601 16.99 -4.13 -46.90
N CYS A 602 16.95 -5.09 -47.83
CA CYS A 602 16.23 -4.92 -49.10
C CYS A 602 14.73 -4.68 -48.86
N LYS A 603 14.11 -5.45 -47.96
CA LYS A 603 12.69 -5.30 -47.62
C LYS A 603 12.41 -3.98 -46.89
N ARG A 604 13.26 -3.56 -45.94
CA ARG A 604 13.17 -2.26 -45.24
C ARG A 604 13.29 -1.10 -46.23
N ALA A 605 14.27 -1.16 -47.13
CA ALA A 605 14.50 -0.12 -48.14
C ALA A 605 13.32 -0.02 -49.12
N LEU A 606 12.78 -1.15 -49.59
CA LEU A 606 11.60 -1.16 -50.46
C LEU A 606 10.34 -0.64 -49.74
N LEU A 607 10.18 -0.94 -48.45
CA LEU A 607 9.06 -0.45 -47.63
C LEU A 607 9.12 1.07 -47.48
N ASN A 608 10.28 1.62 -47.10
CA ASN A 608 10.47 3.05 -46.86
C ASN A 608 10.47 3.88 -48.14
N THR A 609 10.80 3.26 -49.28
CA THR A 609 10.73 3.91 -50.60
C THR A 609 9.39 3.70 -51.32
N GLY A 610 8.43 3.01 -50.69
CA GLY A 610 7.09 2.79 -51.24
C GLY A 610 7.04 1.86 -52.45
N HIS A 611 7.96 0.89 -52.53
CA HIS A 611 8.08 -0.09 -53.63
C HIS A 611 8.38 0.53 -55.01
N ASN A 612 9.08 1.67 -55.05
CA ASN A 612 9.42 2.38 -56.29
C ASN A 612 10.70 1.86 -56.98
N GLY A 613 10.87 0.53 -57.07
CA GLY A 613 11.97 -0.14 -57.79
C GLY A 613 13.31 -0.19 -57.05
N ALA A 614 14.19 -1.10 -57.51
CA ALA A 614 15.47 -1.40 -56.86
C ALA A 614 16.46 -0.21 -56.77
N ASP A 615 16.49 0.68 -57.76
CA ASP A 615 17.46 1.79 -57.82
C ASP A 615 17.18 2.87 -56.75
N ILE A 616 15.92 3.16 -56.47
CA ILE A 616 15.51 4.14 -55.44
C ILE A 616 15.72 3.55 -54.04
N ALA A 617 15.39 2.27 -53.86
CA ALA A 617 15.67 1.53 -52.63
C ALA A 617 17.18 1.48 -52.32
N MET A 618 18.02 1.38 -53.35
CA MET A 618 19.47 1.40 -53.18
C MET A 618 19.99 2.73 -52.66
N ASN A 619 19.52 3.86 -53.20
CA ASN A 619 19.94 5.19 -52.71
C ASN A 619 19.54 5.40 -51.25
N TRP A 620 18.32 5.01 -50.88
CA TRP A 620 17.86 5.08 -49.49
C TRP A 620 18.73 4.23 -48.56
N MET A 621 19.11 3.02 -48.99
CA MET A 621 19.94 2.12 -48.20
C MET A 621 21.38 2.63 -48.02
N PHE A 622 21.95 3.33 -49.00
CA PHE A 622 23.27 3.96 -48.83
C PHE A 622 23.25 5.11 -47.83
N GLU A 623 22.15 5.86 -47.76
CA GLU A 623 21.99 6.95 -46.79
C GLU A 623 21.80 6.44 -45.35
N HIS A 624 21.30 5.21 -45.18
CA HIS A 624 20.94 4.63 -43.88
C HIS A 624 21.81 3.40 -43.52
N MET A 625 22.95 3.21 -44.19
CA MET A 625 23.78 1.98 -44.09
C MET A 625 24.34 1.72 -42.68
N GLU A 626 24.52 2.79 -41.89
CA GLU A 626 25.07 2.78 -40.53
C GLU A 626 23.99 2.68 -39.43
N ASP A 627 22.70 2.63 -39.81
CA ASP A 627 21.63 2.53 -38.83
C ASP A 627 21.66 1.16 -38.13
N PRO A 628 21.71 1.12 -36.78
CA PRO A 628 21.95 -0.10 -36.02
C PRO A 628 20.83 -1.13 -36.13
N ASP A 629 19.63 -0.72 -36.54
CA ASP A 629 18.43 -1.56 -36.66
C ASP A 629 18.15 -2.00 -38.11
N ILE A 630 18.95 -1.58 -39.11
CA ILE A 630 18.67 -1.81 -40.54
C ILE A 630 18.65 -3.29 -40.95
N ASP A 631 19.35 -4.16 -40.21
CA ASP A 631 19.35 -5.62 -40.42
C ASP A 631 18.28 -6.35 -39.60
N ASP A 632 17.59 -5.65 -38.69
CA ASP A 632 16.58 -6.27 -37.85
C ASP A 632 15.43 -6.81 -38.72
N PRO A 633 14.88 -7.98 -38.35
CA PRO A 633 13.71 -8.52 -39.03
C PRO A 633 12.60 -7.48 -38.98
N LEU A 634 11.99 -7.19 -40.14
CA LEU A 634 10.79 -6.37 -40.19
C LEU A 634 9.75 -6.96 -39.22
N PRO A 635 9.03 -6.12 -38.45
CA PRO A 635 7.92 -6.58 -37.64
C PRO A 635 6.89 -7.21 -38.58
N THR A 636 6.96 -8.52 -38.69
CA THR A 636 5.87 -9.34 -39.14
C THR A 636 5.04 -9.60 -37.90
N ASP A 637 3.71 -9.59 -38.02
CA ASP A 637 2.78 -9.91 -36.92
C ASP A 637 2.92 -11.38 -36.41
N ASN A 638 4.05 -12.03 -36.68
CA ASN A 638 4.47 -13.34 -36.18
C ASN A 638 5.74 -13.26 -35.31
N ILE A 639 5.89 -12.21 -34.50
CA ILE A 639 6.62 -12.35 -33.23
C ILE A 639 5.68 -13.01 -32.20
N ALA A 640 5.21 -14.20 -32.55
CA ALA A 640 4.55 -15.16 -31.67
C ALA A 640 5.18 -16.57 -31.80
N ALA A 641 6.22 -16.75 -32.62
CA ALA A 641 6.75 -18.08 -32.93
C ALA A 641 8.25 -18.31 -32.65
N ALA A 642 8.98 -17.33 -32.10
CA ALA A 642 10.40 -17.48 -31.75
C ALA A 642 10.69 -17.22 -30.26
N SER A 643 9.79 -17.69 -29.39
CA SER A 643 10.08 -18.07 -28.00
C SER A 643 8.94 -18.96 -27.50
N ILE A 644 8.79 -20.13 -28.14
CA ILE A 644 7.91 -21.19 -27.64
C ILE A 644 8.72 -22.02 -26.64
N THR A 645 8.91 -21.48 -25.46
CA THR A 645 8.90 -22.26 -24.23
C THR A 645 7.49 -22.16 -23.66
N SER A 646 6.67 -23.17 -23.99
CA SER A 646 5.42 -23.54 -23.31
C SER A 646 4.48 -22.42 -22.83
N LYS A 647 3.43 -22.09 -23.59
CA LYS A 647 2.20 -21.53 -23.02
C LYS A 647 0.98 -22.33 -23.48
N SER A 648 0.42 -23.07 -22.52
CA SER A 648 -0.96 -23.53 -22.51
C SER A 648 -1.91 -22.34 -22.74
N GLY A 649 -3.03 -22.55 -23.43
CA GLY A 649 -4.12 -21.57 -23.48
C GLY A 649 -4.64 -21.18 -22.08
N PRO A 650 -5.50 -20.15 -21.97
CA PRO A 650 -6.03 -19.70 -20.68
C PRO A 650 -6.66 -20.88 -19.94
N THR A 651 -6.24 -21.10 -18.70
CA THR A 651 -6.76 -22.23 -17.91
C THR A 651 -8.21 -21.96 -17.53
N ALA A 652 -9.00 -23.02 -17.38
CA ALA A 652 -10.41 -22.90 -16.98
C ALA A 652 -10.56 -22.16 -15.64
N ASP A 653 -9.59 -22.33 -14.73
CA ASP A 653 -9.57 -21.68 -13.43
C ASP A 653 -9.37 -20.16 -13.55
N GLN A 654 -8.50 -19.68 -14.45
CA GLN A 654 -8.30 -18.25 -14.68
C GLN A 654 -9.57 -17.57 -15.21
N ILE A 655 -10.30 -18.25 -16.10
CA ILE A 655 -11.58 -17.76 -16.62
C ILE A 655 -12.63 -17.75 -15.50
N SER A 656 -12.70 -18.79 -14.67
CA SER A 656 -13.62 -18.87 -13.53
C SER A 656 -13.40 -17.71 -12.56
N THR A 657 -12.15 -17.39 -12.22
CA THR A 657 -11.82 -16.26 -11.33
C THR A 657 -12.35 -14.93 -11.87
N LEU A 658 -12.22 -14.67 -13.17
CA LEU A 658 -12.75 -13.45 -13.80
C LEU A 658 -14.28 -13.45 -13.86
N GLN A 659 -14.91 -14.61 -14.02
CA GLN A 659 -16.36 -14.75 -13.98
C GLN A 659 -16.94 -14.51 -12.59
N GLU A 660 -16.26 -14.96 -11.54
CA GLU A 660 -16.63 -14.66 -10.14
C GLU A 660 -16.57 -13.16 -9.83
N MET A 661 -15.71 -12.42 -10.51
CA MET A 661 -15.63 -10.95 -10.44
C MET A 661 -16.71 -10.22 -11.27
N GLY A 662 -17.60 -10.97 -11.93
CA GLY A 662 -18.76 -10.44 -12.64
C GLY A 662 -18.56 -10.20 -14.14
N PHE A 663 -17.47 -10.70 -14.74
CA PHE A 663 -17.23 -10.61 -16.19
C PHE A 663 -17.79 -11.82 -16.94
N THR A 664 -18.09 -11.65 -18.23
CA THR A 664 -18.52 -12.78 -19.07
C THR A 664 -17.33 -13.67 -19.45
N ALA A 665 -17.59 -14.95 -19.74
CA ALA A 665 -16.53 -15.88 -20.18
C ALA A 665 -15.81 -15.42 -21.46
N GLN A 666 -16.48 -14.65 -22.32
CA GLN A 666 -15.91 -14.11 -23.56
C GLN A 666 -14.97 -12.93 -23.28
N GLN A 667 -15.39 -12.03 -22.39
CA GLN A 667 -14.56 -10.92 -21.92
C GLN A 667 -13.30 -11.42 -21.23
N ALA A 668 -13.45 -12.38 -20.31
CA ALA A 668 -12.34 -13.01 -19.61
C ALA A 668 -11.31 -13.64 -20.58
N LYS A 669 -11.78 -14.34 -21.62
CA LYS A 669 -10.91 -14.93 -22.65
C LYS A 669 -10.18 -13.87 -23.48
N LYS A 670 -10.87 -12.80 -23.87
CA LYS A 670 -10.28 -11.70 -24.64
C LYS A 670 -9.19 -11.00 -23.83
N ALA A 671 -9.49 -10.67 -22.57
CA ALA A 671 -8.53 -10.04 -21.68
C ALA A 671 -7.30 -10.91 -21.42
N LEU A 672 -7.47 -12.20 -21.11
CA LEU A 672 -6.36 -13.13 -20.91
C LEU A 672 -5.51 -13.32 -22.17
N HIS A 673 -6.12 -13.25 -23.36
CA HIS A 673 -5.39 -13.29 -24.62
C HIS A 673 -4.48 -12.08 -24.78
N GLU A 674 -5.01 -10.87 -24.60
CA GLU A 674 -4.26 -9.61 -24.73
C GLU A 674 -3.16 -9.45 -23.66
N THR A 675 -3.30 -10.12 -22.51
CA THR A 675 -2.35 -10.00 -21.39
C THR A 675 -1.44 -11.21 -21.22
N ASN A 676 -1.31 -12.06 -22.25
CA ASN A 676 -0.41 -13.22 -22.22
C ASN A 676 -0.71 -14.23 -21.08
N ASN A 677 -2.00 -14.42 -20.77
CA ASN A 677 -2.55 -15.26 -19.69
C ASN A 677 -2.20 -14.79 -18.26
N ASP A 678 -1.86 -13.51 -18.08
CA ASP A 678 -1.70 -12.90 -16.76
C ASP A 678 -3.05 -12.38 -16.26
N THR A 679 -3.51 -12.91 -15.12
CA THR A 679 -4.82 -12.59 -14.53
C THR A 679 -4.91 -11.17 -13.98
N GLU A 680 -3.83 -10.64 -13.39
CA GLU A 680 -3.87 -9.30 -12.79
C GLU A 680 -3.91 -8.23 -13.89
N ARG A 681 -3.07 -8.42 -14.91
CA ARG A 681 -3.09 -7.57 -16.09
C ARG A 681 -4.41 -7.70 -16.85
N ALA A 682 -4.99 -8.89 -16.94
CA ALA A 682 -6.28 -9.11 -17.60
C ALA A 682 -7.40 -8.32 -16.91
N LEU A 683 -7.40 -8.28 -15.58
CA LEU A 683 -8.34 -7.46 -14.82
C LEU A 683 -8.17 -5.97 -15.12
N ASP A 684 -6.94 -5.46 -15.06
CA ASP A 684 -6.68 -4.05 -15.37
C ASP A 684 -7.06 -3.69 -16.83
N TRP A 685 -6.87 -4.61 -17.76
CA TRP A 685 -7.31 -4.46 -19.14
C TRP A 685 -8.84 -4.36 -19.25
N LEU A 686 -9.58 -5.22 -18.54
CA LEU A 686 -11.05 -5.21 -18.52
C LEU A 686 -11.63 -3.90 -17.97
N PHE A 687 -11.02 -3.33 -16.93
CA PHE A 687 -11.47 -2.06 -16.34
C PHE A 687 -11.06 -0.83 -17.18
N SER A 688 -9.94 -0.89 -17.91
CA SER A 688 -9.50 0.19 -18.79
C SER A 688 -10.21 0.21 -20.13
N HIS A 689 -10.81 -0.91 -20.56
CA HIS A 689 -11.49 -1.05 -21.85
C HIS A 689 -12.99 -1.42 -21.69
N PRO A 690 -13.80 -0.59 -20.98
CA PRO A 690 -15.21 -0.89 -20.75
C PRO A 690 -16.05 -0.88 -22.05
N ASP A 691 -15.64 -0.11 -23.07
CA ASP A 691 -16.38 0.07 -24.33
C ASP A 691 -16.09 -1.01 -25.38
N ASP A 692 -14.91 -1.64 -25.35
CA ASP A 692 -14.54 -2.81 -26.17
C ASP A 692 -15.28 -4.11 -25.75
N ASN A 693 -16.15 -3.98 -24.74
CA ASN A 693 -17.06 -5.01 -24.24
C ASN A 693 -18.38 -5.08 -25.04
N ARG A 694 -18.61 -4.22 -26.04
CA ARG A 694 -19.77 -4.32 -26.94
C ARG A 694 -19.55 -5.46 -27.93
N GLU A 695 -20.51 -6.36 -28.00
CA GLU A 695 -20.41 -7.67 -28.65
C GLU A 695 -19.93 -7.61 -30.11
N MET A 696 -19.06 -8.56 -30.46
CA MET A 696 -18.68 -8.87 -31.83
C MET A 696 -19.76 -9.79 -32.44
N SER A 697 -20.96 -9.26 -32.66
CA SER A 697 -22.08 -9.94 -33.32
C SER A 697 -22.84 -8.97 -34.25
N GLU A 698 -22.58 -9.15 -35.54
CA GLU A 698 -23.43 -8.85 -36.70
C GLU A 698 -24.04 -7.44 -36.91
N GLN A 699 -23.54 -6.83 -38.00
CA GLN A 699 -24.19 -5.87 -38.90
C GLN A 699 -24.44 -4.44 -38.41
N ALA A 700 -23.78 -3.54 -39.12
CA ALA A 700 -24.05 -2.11 -39.14
C ALA A 700 -25.54 -1.80 -39.30
N ALA A 701 -26.11 -1.19 -38.28
CA ALA A 701 -27.28 -0.34 -38.39
C ALA A 701 -27.03 0.90 -37.53
N ASN A 702 -27.12 2.07 -38.17
CA ASN A 702 -27.02 3.39 -37.58
C ASN A 702 -27.82 3.48 -36.28
N ASP A 703 -27.14 3.61 -35.15
CA ASP A 703 -27.77 4.14 -33.95
C ASP A 703 -26.81 5.12 -33.27
N THR A 704 -27.17 6.40 -33.38
CA THR A 704 -26.51 7.51 -32.72
C THR A 704 -26.87 7.47 -31.24
N THR A 705 -26.39 6.46 -30.51
CA THR A 705 -26.63 6.36 -29.07
C THR A 705 -25.70 7.30 -28.32
N THR A 706 -26.28 8.34 -27.73
CA THR A 706 -25.68 9.17 -26.68
C THR A 706 -24.99 8.30 -25.63
N PRO A 707 -23.74 8.61 -25.22
CA PRO A 707 -23.06 7.89 -24.15
C PRO A 707 -23.85 8.01 -22.84
N GLU A 708 -23.84 6.95 -22.04
CA GLU A 708 -24.35 6.91 -20.66
C GLU A 708 -23.90 8.18 -19.92
N VAL A 709 -24.87 8.94 -19.41
CA VAL A 709 -24.62 10.17 -18.66
C VAL A 709 -24.16 9.76 -17.26
N ILE A 710 -22.86 9.55 -17.10
CA ILE A 710 -22.19 9.43 -15.80
C ILE A 710 -21.92 10.87 -15.31
N GLY A 711 -22.49 11.21 -14.15
CA GLY A 711 -22.51 12.58 -13.62
C GLY A 711 -23.73 13.39 -14.10
N GLY A 712 -24.29 14.21 -13.21
CA GLY A 712 -25.52 14.95 -13.49
C GLY A 712 -25.32 16.11 -14.48
N LYS A 713 -26.14 16.14 -15.54
CA LYS A 713 -26.48 17.39 -16.25
C LYS A 713 -27.78 17.91 -15.65
N LEU A 714 -27.73 18.87 -14.72
CA LEU A 714 -28.77 19.89 -14.41
C LEU A 714 -28.79 20.26 -12.91
N LYS A 715 -28.08 21.34 -12.57
CA LYS A 715 -28.26 22.37 -11.51
C LYS A 715 -26.91 23.08 -11.33
N PRO A 716 -26.83 24.33 -10.80
CA PRO A 716 -25.54 25.01 -10.66
C PRO A 716 -24.59 24.13 -9.85
N ALA A 717 -23.36 23.96 -10.33
CA ALA A 717 -22.33 23.14 -9.71
C ALA A 717 -21.79 23.86 -8.46
N VAL A 718 -22.61 23.87 -7.43
CA VAL A 718 -22.35 24.51 -6.14
C VAL A 718 -21.89 23.43 -5.17
N PHE A 719 -20.68 23.59 -4.64
CA PHE A 719 -20.11 22.71 -3.61
C PHE A 719 -20.13 23.43 -2.27
N ASP A 720 -20.77 22.82 -1.27
CA ASP A 720 -21.10 23.46 0.01
C ASP A 720 -20.08 23.20 1.13
N GLU A 721 -19.32 22.10 1.07
CA GLU A 721 -18.40 21.67 2.15
C GLU A 721 -17.03 21.22 1.61
N PHE A 722 -15.98 21.47 2.41
CA PHE A 722 -14.62 21.02 2.14
C PHE A 722 -14.17 20.01 3.20
N VAL A 723 -13.73 18.84 2.75
CA VAL A 723 -13.12 17.80 3.60
C VAL A 723 -11.64 17.69 3.24
N LEU A 724 -10.77 17.89 4.22
CA LEU A 724 -9.31 17.81 4.05
C LEU A 724 -8.79 16.44 4.51
N MET A 725 -8.14 15.71 3.60
CA MET A 725 -7.34 14.53 3.92
C MET A 725 -5.89 14.98 4.15
N LEU A 726 -5.37 14.73 5.36
CA LEU A 726 -4.02 15.13 5.80
C LEU A 726 -3.00 14.01 5.73
#